data_AF-K1XSS9-F1
#
_entry.id   AF-K1XSS9-F1
#
_cell.length_a   1.000
_cell.length_b   1.000
_cell.length_c   1.000
_cell.angle_alpha   90.00
_cell.angle_beta   90.00
_cell.angle_gamma   90.00
#
_symmetry.space_group_name_H-M   'P 1'
#
loop_
_entity.id
_entity.type
_entity.pdbx_description
1 polymer ?
#
loop_
_entity_poly.entity_id
_entity_poly.type
_entity_poly.pdbx_seq_one_letter_code
_entity_poly.pdbx_strand_id
1 'polypeptide(L)'
;MIKGKTVHLIGCGVLSLDIKRIATNLSLQLKTTFLPAGLHEKPIELHSRLQEAIDIAGKDEECSRIVVGYGICGRGTVGIQATCVPLVFPRVHDCVALFLGSDQAYKKEFNKCPGTFYLTAGWQHAKGNQGKHKDKTIWIGSESIGCQALREQYGAQGAERIIDFFSSWQKNYKRAVFIDTGHDNSEKYSRKTRAMADEYHWQYEEIPGNDNLMRRLLTEEQSTEDILVVPPGHCTIYSAFKDQLDFAPIAGTLDSCSIASPNVAKYEENLPDDKRSVTKSSIRYGLGIDAGGTYTDAVVYDFQEKKIQCKSKALTTKWDFSVGINNALAELDQDTLSLVELVSVSTTLATNAIVEGQGQKTGLLFMNNAALTSGDIIGHSPARKIKGYINISGQELLPIDEEEVRRAVREMVDQEGVTAFAVSGFGGAVNPAHELRIKEIIEQETGLIACCGHELSDLLDFSVRAQTAVLNARIIPLIIRFFREIDAILKQRSIAAPVMVVKGDGTLMSVAMARERPVETILSGPAASVAGAKMLTGLRDALVVDMGGTTSDIAEIRNNSVAVCARGARVGGFVTHVRALDMRTAGLGGDSLIRWKKGELSIGPRRVTPLVLAANLDRSGILRAVSRFDQNSWSHLEQVILFATQGTDYCLQPTTRELKIIELLRNHPHTPEELAAALGVVSSTFLPTERLEEWGMIQRCGLTPTDLLHARGDYQKWDPGPAQRLLEILSLVFKKPIVELVEELLEKVKKSLALELLQHLIFDHERQSGGSEKNGSDEARMTSSTAQHLIDCMLEPSLNSRYGIRADFHIPVVGVGAPIAFFLPGVEKNFNTRVIVPPDGDVANALGAITSHIAIRQKLVISPDGTGGMVVEGVAGNHTFADLQTAQTWAVQYLTQNVRSQAIKAGTSVRDVVIAIDDRIVNTAQGIPLFIERAISATLTGNPDLVEQGN
;
A
#
# COMPACT_ATOMS: atom_id res chain seq x y z
N MET A 1 1.04 -33.63 49.09
CA MET A 1 1.22 -32.33 49.79
C MET A 1 2.03 -31.42 48.89
N ILE A 2 1.37 -30.51 48.18
CA ILE A 2 2.04 -29.53 47.32
C ILE A 2 2.48 -28.39 48.25
N LYS A 3 3.80 -28.13 48.30
CA LYS A 3 4.40 -27.04 49.10
C LYS A 3 3.72 -25.69 48.78
N GLY A 4 3.50 -24.90 49.83
CA GLY A 4 2.77 -23.64 49.82
C GLY A 4 3.33 -22.62 48.83
N LYS A 5 2.51 -22.22 47.86
CA LYS A 5 2.75 -21.07 47.00
C LYS A 5 2.10 -19.85 47.67
N THR A 6 2.89 -18.83 47.97
CA THR A 6 2.40 -17.62 48.64
C THR A 6 1.89 -16.62 47.60
N VAL A 7 0.70 -16.08 47.82
CA VAL A 7 0.17 -14.96 47.00
C VAL A 7 0.50 -13.66 47.70
N HIS A 8 1.00 -12.67 46.96
CA HIS A 8 1.19 -11.31 47.48
C HIS A 8 0.06 -10.42 47.00
N LEU A 9 -0.58 -9.65 47.87
CA LEU A 9 -1.50 -8.59 47.48
C LEU A 9 -0.91 -7.23 47.78
N ILE A 10 -0.88 -6.37 46.76
CA ILE A 10 -0.50 -4.96 46.87
C ILE A 10 -1.73 -4.13 46.51
N GLY A 11 -2.29 -3.39 47.47
CA GLY A 11 -3.56 -2.70 47.24
C GLY A 11 -3.71 -1.42 48.05
N CYS A 12 -4.76 -0.68 47.74
CA CYS A 12 -5.13 0.50 48.53
C CYS A 12 -5.47 0.10 49.97
N GLY A 13 -5.03 0.87 50.97
CA GLY A 13 -5.38 0.63 52.38
C GLY A 13 -6.89 0.56 52.66
N VAL A 14 -7.71 1.14 51.79
CA VAL A 14 -9.19 1.02 51.81
C VAL A 14 -9.67 -0.43 51.67
N LEU A 15 -8.93 -1.29 50.96
CA LEU A 15 -9.29 -2.71 50.75
C LEU A 15 -8.90 -3.61 51.93
N SER A 16 -8.19 -3.09 52.92
CA SER A 16 -7.50 -3.92 53.92
C SER A 16 -8.42 -4.77 54.80
N LEU A 17 -9.58 -4.25 55.18
CA LEU A 17 -10.55 -5.00 56.00
C LEU A 17 -11.20 -6.12 55.18
N ASP A 18 -11.65 -5.82 53.97
CA ASP A 18 -12.36 -6.75 53.09
C ASP A 18 -11.45 -7.90 52.64
N ILE A 19 -10.22 -7.57 52.20
CA ILE A 19 -9.25 -8.57 51.74
C ILE A 19 -8.86 -9.54 52.86
N LYS A 20 -8.60 -9.04 54.08
CA LYS A 20 -8.24 -9.92 55.22
C LYS A 20 -9.35 -10.92 55.52
N ARG A 21 -10.60 -10.46 55.51
CA ARG A 21 -11.78 -11.31 55.74
C ARG A 21 -11.95 -12.35 54.62
N ILE A 22 -11.85 -11.92 53.35
CA ILE A 22 -11.97 -12.82 52.20
C ILE A 22 -10.84 -13.86 52.21
N ALA A 23 -9.60 -13.46 52.49
CA ALA A 23 -8.45 -14.35 52.58
C ALA A 23 -8.63 -15.41 53.67
N THR A 24 -9.16 -15.03 54.83
CA THR A 24 -9.49 -15.95 55.93
C THR A 24 -10.52 -16.98 55.49
N ASN A 25 -11.59 -16.52 54.81
CA ASN A 25 -12.65 -17.40 54.31
C ASN A 25 -12.17 -18.36 53.21
N LEU A 26 -11.17 -17.97 52.43
CA LEU A 26 -10.60 -18.79 51.35
C LEU A 26 -9.43 -19.69 51.80
N SER A 27 -9.00 -19.61 53.07
CA SER A 27 -7.83 -20.34 53.59
C SER A 27 -6.55 -20.13 52.76
N LEU A 28 -6.38 -18.94 52.17
CA LEU A 28 -5.23 -18.59 51.33
C LEU A 28 -4.04 -18.11 52.16
N GLN A 29 -2.83 -18.59 51.85
CA GLN A 29 -1.59 -18.02 52.38
C GLN A 29 -1.27 -16.71 51.63
N LEU A 30 -1.76 -15.59 52.19
CA LEU A 30 -1.69 -14.26 51.59
C LEU A 30 -0.75 -13.34 52.39
N LYS A 31 0.30 -12.82 51.74
CA LYS A 31 1.07 -11.66 52.25
C LYS A 31 0.45 -10.38 51.69
N THR A 32 0.32 -9.33 52.49
CA THR A 32 -0.36 -8.09 52.06
C THR A 32 0.51 -6.86 52.29
N THR A 33 0.61 -6.00 51.28
CA THR A 33 1.21 -4.67 51.35
C THR A 33 0.15 -3.64 50.98
N PHE A 34 -0.21 -2.77 51.93
CA PHE A 34 -1.22 -1.74 51.70
C PHE A 34 -0.56 -0.37 51.53
N LEU A 35 -0.76 0.26 50.37
CA LEU A 35 -0.29 1.62 50.13
C LEU A 35 -1.28 2.65 50.73
N PRO A 36 -0.80 3.89 51.03
CA PRO A 36 -1.64 4.95 51.58
C PRO A 36 -2.95 5.19 50.79
N ALA A 37 -4.05 5.40 51.51
CA ALA A 37 -5.33 5.72 50.91
C ALA A 37 -5.28 7.11 50.26
N GLY A 38 -5.80 7.24 49.03
CA GLY A 38 -5.83 8.51 48.27
C GLY A 38 -4.78 8.62 47.16
N LEU A 39 -3.88 7.64 46.99
CA LEU A 39 -2.89 7.66 45.90
C LEU A 39 -3.51 7.70 44.48
N HIS A 40 -4.77 7.28 44.31
CA HIS A 40 -5.48 7.39 43.03
C HIS A 40 -5.67 8.85 42.56
N GLU A 41 -5.59 9.82 43.49
CA GLU A 41 -5.62 11.25 43.19
C GLU A 41 -4.26 11.76 42.66
N LYS A 42 -3.20 10.95 42.80
CA LYS A 42 -1.83 11.24 42.36
C LYS A 42 -1.25 10.10 41.51
N PRO A 43 -1.71 9.92 40.26
CA PRO A 43 -1.36 8.75 39.43
C PRO A 43 0.14 8.49 39.24
N ILE A 44 0.96 9.54 39.13
CA ILE A 44 2.42 9.42 38.99
C ILE A 44 3.05 8.84 40.27
N GLU A 45 2.61 9.31 41.42
CA GLU A 45 3.08 8.81 42.72
C GLU A 45 2.59 7.39 42.99
N LEU A 46 1.33 7.09 42.63
CA LEU A 46 0.78 5.74 42.68
C LEU A 46 1.63 4.77 41.85
N HIS A 47 1.95 5.13 40.61
CA HIS A 47 2.74 4.30 39.72
C HIS A 47 4.10 3.92 40.34
N SER A 48 4.87 4.92 40.77
CA SER A 48 6.21 4.73 41.32
C SER A 48 6.18 3.83 42.58
N ARG A 49 5.31 4.13 43.54
CA ARG A 49 5.18 3.34 44.77
C ARG A 49 4.66 1.93 44.51
N LEU A 50 3.77 1.77 43.54
CA LEU A 50 3.23 0.46 43.17
C LEU A 50 4.30 -0.41 42.52
N GLN A 51 5.09 0.14 41.58
CA GLN A 51 6.20 -0.59 40.97
C GLN A 51 7.25 -0.99 42.01
N GLU A 52 7.65 -0.07 42.90
CA GLU A 52 8.60 -0.36 43.98
C GLU A 52 8.09 -1.51 44.88
N ALA A 53 6.80 -1.49 45.25
CA ALA A 53 6.21 -2.56 46.06
C ALA A 53 6.18 -3.90 45.31
N ILE A 54 5.91 -3.89 44.00
CA ILE A 54 5.93 -5.08 43.14
C ILE A 54 7.35 -5.65 43.06
N ASP A 55 8.36 -4.80 42.83
CA ASP A 55 9.76 -5.21 42.73
C ASP A 55 10.29 -5.80 44.05
N ILE A 56 9.84 -5.28 45.20
CA ILE A 56 10.15 -5.85 46.51
C ILE A 56 9.46 -7.22 46.68
N ALA A 57 8.17 -7.31 46.35
CA ALA A 57 7.40 -8.56 46.47
C ALA A 57 7.92 -9.66 45.53
N GLY A 58 8.41 -9.29 44.34
CA GLY A 58 8.95 -10.22 43.35
C GLY A 58 10.29 -10.87 43.73
N LYS A 59 11.01 -10.32 44.73
CA LYS A 59 12.24 -10.92 45.26
C LYS A 59 11.99 -12.13 46.17
N ASP A 60 10.75 -12.39 46.55
CA ASP A 60 10.37 -13.54 47.37
C ASP A 60 10.26 -14.80 46.49
N GLU A 61 11.19 -15.76 46.65
CA GLU A 61 11.22 -17.01 45.88
C GLU A 61 9.98 -17.90 46.10
N GLU A 62 9.22 -17.70 47.19
CA GLU A 62 7.98 -18.42 47.46
C GLU A 62 6.73 -17.75 46.85
N CYS A 63 6.88 -16.57 46.25
CA CYS A 63 5.80 -15.82 45.62
C CYS A 63 5.45 -16.42 44.26
N SER A 64 4.20 -16.88 44.10
CA SER A 64 3.75 -17.41 42.80
C SER A 64 3.12 -16.36 41.89
N ARG A 65 2.57 -15.29 42.47
CA ARG A 65 1.91 -14.19 41.75
C ARG A 65 1.64 -13.00 42.67
N ILE A 66 1.55 -11.82 42.09
CA ILE A 66 1.24 -10.57 42.80
C ILE A 66 -0.12 -10.05 42.33
N VAL A 67 -1.06 -9.95 43.26
CA VAL A 67 -2.39 -9.39 43.05
C VAL A 67 -2.36 -7.89 43.33
N VAL A 68 -2.83 -7.09 42.38
CA VAL A 68 -2.86 -5.63 42.48
C VAL A 68 -4.28 -5.15 42.69
N GLY A 69 -4.54 -4.57 43.86
CA GLY A 69 -5.83 -4.03 44.27
C GLY A 69 -6.13 -2.63 43.72
N TYR A 70 -5.85 -2.39 42.44
CA TYR A 70 -6.08 -1.12 41.74
C TYR A 70 -6.61 -1.36 40.32
N GLY A 71 -7.66 -0.62 39.93
CA GLY A 71 -8.12 -0.55 38.54
C GLY A 71 -7.27 0.40 37.70
N ILE A 72 -7.86 1.11 36.74
CA ILE A 72 -7.14 2.13 35.93
C ILE A 72 -6.62 3.29 36.81
N CYS A 73 -7.39 3.73 37.81
CA CYS A 73 -6.98 4.72 38.82
C CYS A 73 -6.25 5.96 38.24
N GLY A 74 -6.91 6.68 37.32
CA GLY A 74 -6.31 7.85 36.67
C GLY A 74 -5.10 7.52 35.81
N ARG A 75 -5.01 6.27 35.32
CA ARG A 75 -3.90 5.66 34.57
C ARG A 75 -2.61 5.46 35.37
N GLY A 76 -2.66 5.54 36.70
CA GLY A 76 -1.49 5.27 37.55
C GLY A 76 -1.00 3.82 37.49
N THR A 77 -1.87 2.89 37.09
CA THR A 77 -1.53 1.47 36.90
C THR A 77 -1.08 1.13 35.49
N VAL A 78 -1.02 2.09 34.56
CA VAL A 78 -0.52 1.89 33.19
C VAL A 78 1.00 1.98 33.18
N GLY A 79 1.66 1.02 32.52
CA GLY A 79 3.12 0.88 32.43
C GLY A 79 3.76 0.10 33.58
N ILE A 80 2.96 -0.54 34.45
CA ILE A 80 3.47 -1.37 35.55
C ILE A 80 4.05 -2.66 34.97
N GLN A 81 5.27 -2.99 35.34
CA GLN A 81 6.05 -4.08 34.79
C GLN A 81 5.97 -5.34 35.66
N ALA A 82 5.64 -6.46 35.03
CA ALA A 82 5.72 -7.79 35.60
C ALA A 82 7.13 -8.34 35.36
N THR A 83 8.05 -8.20 36.32
CA THR A 83 9.47 -8.54 36.10
C THR A 83 9.74 -10.06 36.18
N CYS A 84 9.30 -10.70 37.26
CA CYS A 84 9.67 -12.08 37.61
C CYS A 84 8.48 -13.02 37.85
N VAL A 85 7.36 -12.49 38.35
CA VAL A 85 6.13 -13.23 38.65
C VAL A 85 4.95 -12.56 37.97
N PRO A 86 3.88 -13.31 37.62
CA PRO A 86 2.71 -12.73 36.98
C PRO A 86 1.99 -11.75 37.92
N LEU A 87 1.47 -10.66 37.35
CA LEU A 87 0.65 -9.68 38.06
C LEU A 87 -0.84 -9.89 37.75
N VAL A 88 -1.71 -9.69 38.72
CA VAL A 88 -3.17 -9.85 38.55
C VAL A 88 -3.88 -8.54 38.87
N PHE A 89 -4.58 -7.95 37.90
CA PHE A 89 -5.31 -6.69 38.03
C PHE A 89 -6.81 -6.90 37.80
N PRO A 90 -7.69 -6.10 38.42
CA PRO A 90 -9.08 -5.99 38.00
C PRO A 90 -9.20 -5.13 36.73
N ARG A 91 -9.98 -5.57 35.74
CA ARG A 91 -10.31 -4.81 34.52
C ARG A 91 -11.44 -3.80 34.80
N VAL A 92 -11.21 -2.89 35.74
CA VAL A 92 -12.20 -1.89 36.17
C VAL A 92 -11.65 -0.48 36.01
N HIS A 93 -12.54 0.45 35.69
CA HIS A 93 -12.16 1.87 35.62
C HIS A 93 -11.98 2.47 37.02
N ASP A 94 -12.92 2.16 37.92
CA ASP A 94 -12.95 2.66 39.30
C ASP A 94 -12.85 1.49 40.30
N CYS A 95 -12.01 1.61 41.33
CA CYS A 95 -11.87 0.60 42.37
C CYS A 95 -13.15 0.36 43.19
N VAL A 96 -14.13 1.27 43.15
CA VAL A 96 -15.45 1.04 43.76
C VAL A 96 -16.09 -0.25 43.21
N ALA A 97 -15.85 -0.58 41.94
CA ALA A 97 -16.33 -1.82 41.31
C ALA A 97 -15.92 -3.10 42.06
N LEU A 98 -14.77 -3.09 42.76
CA LEU A 98 -14.33 -4.22 43.60
C LEU A 98 -15.33 -4.53 44.71
N PHE A 99 -15.98 -3.53 45.27
CA PHE A 99 -16.97 -3.68 46.35
C PHE A 99 -18.39 -3.97 45.84
N LEU A 100 -18.64 -3.73 44.55
CA LEU A 100 -19.93 -3.98 43.88
C LEU A 100 -19.94 -5.30 43.09
N GLY A 101 -18.79 -5.94 42.94
CA GLY A 101 -18.65 -7.28 42.36
C GLY A 101 -18.47 -7.34 40.84
N SER A 102 -18.52 -6.22 40.11
CA SER A 102 -18.17 -6.11 38.68
C SER A 102 -18.10 -4.65 38.21
N ASP A 103 -17.44 -4.40 37.07
CA ASP A 103 -17.45 -3.09 36.41
C ASP A 103 -18.87 -2.70 35.94
N GLN A 104 -19.64 -3.68 35.46
CA GLN A 104 -21.04 -3.47 35.04
C GLN A 104 -21.93 -3.02 36.21
N ALA A 105 -21.75 -3.59 37.40
CA ALA A 105 -22.49 -3.19 38.60
C ALA A 105 -22.16 -1.73 39.00
N TYR A 106 -20.89 -1.34 38.93
CA TYR A 106 -20.49 0.06 39.13
C TYR A 106 -21.12 0.99 38.09
N LYS A 107 -21.03 0.66 36.80
CA LYS A 107 -21.66 1.45 35.72
C LYS A 107 -23.16 1.62 35.93
N LYS A 108 -23.85 0.59 36.43
CA LYS A 108 -25.27 0.67 36.79
C LYS A 108 -25.53 1.70 37.90
N GLU A 109 -24.74 1.69 38.97
CA GLU A 109 -24.86 2.67 40.06
C GLU A 109 -24.45 4.09 39.64
N PHE A 110 -23.38 4.21 38.87
CA PHE A 110 -22.93 5.48 38.30
C PHE A 110 -24.00 6.10 37.38
N ASN A 111 -24.63 5.30 36.52
CA ASN A 111 -25.70 5.78 35.63
C ASN A 111 -26.97 6.20 36.39
N LYS A 112 -27.25 5.63 37.57
CA LYS A 112 -28.36 6.10 38.43
C LYS A 112 -28.09 7.50 38.96
N CYS A 113 -26.87 7.77 39.43
CA CYS A 113 -26.47 9.07 39.94
C CYS A 113 -24.94 9.26 39.84
N PRO A 114 -24.44 9.96 38.80
CA PRO A 114 -22.99 10.15 38.62
C PRO A 114 -22.33 10.88 39.81
N GLY A 115 -23.07 11.76 40.48
CA GLY A 115 -22.64 12.46 41.70
C GLY A 115 -22.80 11.61 42.97
N THR A 116 -22.43 10.33 42.93
CA THR A 116 -22.47 9.43 44.10
C THR A 116 -21.11 9.35 44.77
N PHE A 117 -21.06 9.60 46.08
CA PHE A 117 -19.88 9.43 46.93
C PHE A 117 -19.96 8.08 47.65
N TYR A 118 -19.11 7.13 47.26
CA TYR A 118 -19.14 5.76 47.79
C TYR A 118 -18.22 5.61 49.01
N LEU A 119 -18.73 4.95 50.06
CA LEU A 119 -18.05 4.75 51.32
C LEU A 119 -18.14 3.29 51.76
N THR A 120 -17.03 2.77 52.29
CA THR A 120 -16.93 1.44 52.89
C THR A 120 -16.37 1.54 54.31
N ALA A 121 -16.50 0.47 55.09
CA ALA A 121 -15.85 0.37 56.40
C ALA A 121 -14.33 0.59 56.30
N GLY A 122 -13.70 0.02 55.27
CA GLY A 122 -12.27 0.17 55.00
C GLY A 122 -11.85 1.60 54.66
N TRP A 123 -12.69 2.36 53.94
CA TRP A 123 -12.42 3.78 53.66
C TRP A 123 -12.38 4.60 54.95
N GLN A 124 -13.37 4.41 55.81
CA GLN A 124 -13.44 5.13 57.07
C GLN A 124 -12.37 4.69 58.07
N HIS A 125 -11.90 3.44 57.99
CA HIS A 125 -10.77 2.97 58.79
C HIS A 125 -9.45 3.58 58.29
N ALA A 126 -9.21 3.57 56.98
CA ALA A 126 -7.96 4.04 56.39
C ALA A 126 -7.80 5.57 56.42
N LYS A 127 -8.89 6.33 56.23
CA LYS A 127 -8.86 7.82 56.28
C LYS A 127 -9.27 8.40 57.64
N GLY A 128 -9.89 7.62 58.53
CA GLY A 128 -10.45 8.10 59.81
C GLY A 128 -9.46 8.34 60.96
N ASN A 129 -8.16 8.12 60.75
CA ASN A 129 -7.09 8.43 61.72
C ASN A 129 -6.44 9.82 61.50
N GLN A 130 -6.92 10.62 60.54
CA GLN A 130 -6.58 12.04 60.48
C GLN A 130 -7.31 12.75 61.62
N GLY A 131 -6.53 13.29 62.56
CA GLY A 131 -6.96 13.62 63.92
C GLY A 131 -8.23 14.45 64.05
N LYS A 132 -8.92 14.26 65.18
CA LYS A 132 -9.97 15.14 65.70
C LYS A 132 -9.44 16.58 65.87
N HIS A 133 -9.29 17.33 64.80
CA HIS A 133 -9.12 18.78 64.89
C HIS A 133 -10.52 19.38 65.04
N LYS A 134 -10.74 20.07 66.15
CA LYS A 134 -11.96 20.86 66.44
C LYS A 134 -12.16 22.02 65.46
N ASP A 135 -11.19 22.24 64.56
CA ASP A 135 -11.19 23.27 63.52
C ASP A 135 -11.21 22.60 62.14
N LYS A 136 -12.18 22.97 61.28
CA LYS A 136 -12.25 22.43 59.90
C LYS A 136 -10.92 22.74 59.22
N THR A 137 -10.31 21.76 58.56
CA THR A 137 -8.97 21.89 57.95
C THR A 137 -9.12 21.81 56.44
N ILE A 138 -8.54 22.76 55.72
CA ILE A 138 -8.47 22.71 54.25
C ILE A 138 -7.15 22.08 53.85
N TRP A 139 -7.22 21.13 52.93
CA TRP A 139 -6.05 20.47 52.36
C TRP A 139 -5.61 21.18 51.08
N ILE A 140 -4.35 21.61 51.03
CA ILE A 140 -3.70 22.23 49.88
C ILE A 140 -2.51 21.34 49.51
N GLY A 141 -2.67 20.51 48.48
CA GLY A 141 -1.64 19.52 48.11
C GLY A 141 -1.40 18.50 49.23
N SER A 142 -0.20 18.47 49.81
CA SER A 142 0.15 17.62 50.95
C SER A 142 0.06 18.31 52.31
N GLU A 143 -0.26 19.60 52.34
CA GLU A 143 -0.33 20.39 53.57
C GLU A 143 -1.79 20.64 53.98
N SER A 144 -2.02 20.84 55.28
CA SER A 144 -3.34 21.16 55.82
C SER A 144 -3.27 22.46 56.62
N ILE A 145 -4.19 23.38 56.36
CA ILE A 145 -4.32 24.63 57.11
C ILE A 145 -5.67 24.67 57.84
N GLY A 146 -5.66 25.06 59.12
CA GLY A 146 -6.87 25.22 59.92
C GLY A 146 -7.70 26.42 59.45
N CYS A 147 -9.02 26.30 59.45
CA CYS A 147 -9.93 27.38 59.11
C CYS A 147 -9.72 28.62 59.99
N GLN A 148 -9.31 28.46 61.25
CA GLN A 148 -8.97 29.57 62.14
C GLN A 148 -7.68 30.27 61.70
N ALA A 149 -6.64 29.52 61.34
CA ALA A 149 -5.39 30.07 60.80
C ALA A 149 -5.63 30.84 59.48
N LEU A 150 -6.52 30.34 58.62
CA LEU A 150 -6.94 31.04 57.41
C LEU A 150 -7.64 32.37 57.73
N ARG A 151 -8.50 32.40 58.75
CA ARG A 151 -9.21 33.62 59.20
C ARG A 151 -8.24 34.64 59.78
N GLU A 152 -7.23 34.20 60.52
CA GLU A 152 -6.16 35.06 61.06
C GLU A 152 -5.27 35.64 59.94
N GLN A 153 -4.96 34.84 58.92
CA GLN A 153 -4.04 35.24 57.85
C GLN A 153 -4.70 36.08 56.74
N TYR A 154 -5.95 35.78 56.37
CA TYR A 154 -6.63 36.37 55.20
C TYR A 154 -7.89 37.18 55.55
N GLY A 155 -8.19 37.34 56.84
CA GLY A 155 -9.43 37.95 57.33
C GLY A 155 -10.65 37.06 57.12
N ALA A 156 -11.77 37.40 57.78
CA ALA A 156 -12.97 36.57 57.78
C ALA A 156 -13.55 36.31 56.38
N GLN A 157 -13.71 37.36 55.55
CA GLN A 157 -14.23 37.22 54.18
C GLN A 157 -13.27 36.49 53.24
N GLY A 158 -11.95 36.70 53.37
CA GLY A 158 -10.95 36.02 52.57
C GLY A 158 -10.89 34.53 52.87
N ALA A 159 -10.90 34.18 54.16
CA ALA A 159 -10.96 32.80 54.60
C ALA A 159 -12.24 32.08 54.17
N GLU A 160 -13.41 32.74 54.27
CA GLU A 160 -14.67 32.14 53.80
C GLU A 160 -14.65 31.83 52.31
N ARG A 161 -14.12 32.73 51.46
CA ARG A 161 -13.97 32.46 50.02
C ARG A 161 -13.03 31.29 49.73
N ILE A 162 -11.94 31.18 50.49
CA ILE A 162 -10.98 30.06 50.36
C ILE A 162 -11.65 28.75 50.80
N ILE A 163 -12.36 28.76 51.93
CA ILE A 163 -13.15 27.62 52.41
C ILE A 163 -14.19 27.20 51.38
N ASP A 164 -14.94 28.14 50.82
CA ASP A 164 -15.96 27.87 49.80
C ASP A 164 -15.37 27.31 48.50
N PHE A 165 -14.21 27.83 48.08
CA PHE A 165 -13.51 27.32 46.89
C PHE A 165 -13.04 25.88 47.09
N PHE A 166 -12.36 25.58 48.21
CA PHE A 166 -11.84 24.24 48.48
C PHE A 166 -12.90 23.24 48.96
N SER A 167 -14.10 23.68 49.36
CA SER A 167 -15.26 22.83 49.64
C SER A 167 -16.20 22.68 48.44
N SER A 168 -15.91 23.34 47.31
CA SER A 168 -16.76 23.32 46.11
C SER A 168 -16.98 21.92 45.52
N TRP A 169 -16.06 20.99 45.74
CA TRP A 169 -16.22 19.58 45.34
C TRP A 169 -17.49 18.95 45.94
N GLN A 170 -17.93 19.42 47.11
CA GLN A 170 -19.14 18.90 47.77
C GLN A 170 -20.40 19.15 46.92
N LYS A 171 -20.40 20.20 46.11
CA LYS A 171 -21.51 20.55 45.21
C LYS A 171 -21.62 19.59 44.01
N ASN A 172 -20.56 18.85 43.70
CA ASN A 172 -20.54 17.88 42.61
C ASN A 172 -21.18 16.54 42.99
N TYR A 173 -21.44 16.32 44.28
CA TYR A 173 -22.09 15.12 44.80
C TYR A 173 -23.52 15.43 45.25
N LYS A 174 -24.41 14.45 45.08
CA LYS A 174 -25.83 14.52 45.45
C LYS A 174 -26.27 13.34 46.32
N ARG A 175 -25.48 12.26 46.33
CA ARG A 175 -25.80 10.99 46.96
C ARG A 175 -24.57 10.45 47.69
N ALA A 176 -24.73 9.99 48.92
CA ALA A 176 -23.72 9.26 49.68
C ALA A 176 -24.17 7.81 49.85
N VAL A 177 -23.38 6.86 49.37
CA VAL A 177 -23.71 5.44 49.44
C VAL A 177 -22.76 4.75 50.42
N PHE A 178 -23.32 4.11 51.44
CA PHE A 178 -22.58 3.13 52.22
C PHE A 178 -22.73 1.75 51.57
N ILE A 179 -21.60 1.17 51.15
CA ILE A 179 -21.55 -0.20 50.63
C ILE A 179 -21.27 -1.11 51.83
N ASP A 180 -22.29 -1.83 52.28
CA ASP A 180 -22.14 -2.77 53.38
C ASP A 180 -21.56 -4.08 52.86
N THR A 181 -20.27 -4.28 53.10
CA THR A 181 -19.60 -5.53 52.75
C THR A 181 -19.82 -6.62 53.79
N GLY A 182 -20.47 -6.35 54.94
CA GLY A 182 -20.82 -7.33 55.98
C GLY A 182 -19.80 -7.44 57.12
N HIS A 183 -19.29 -6.31 57.63
CA HIS A 183 -18.33 -6.27 58.73
C HIS A 183 -19.05 -6.14 60.08
N ASP A 184 -18.52 -6.73 61.16
CA ASP A 184 -19.12 -6.69 62.52
C ASP A 184 -19.41 -5.28 63.07
N ASN A 185 -18.78 -4.25 62.52
CA ASN A 185 -18.95 -2.84 62.90
C ASN A 185 -19.63 -2.00 61.81
N SER A 186 -20.25 -2.61 60.79
CA SER A 186 -20.86 -1.92 59.64
C SER A 186 -21.84 -0.83 60.08
N GLU A 187 -22.65 -1.07 61.10
CA GLU A 187 -23.62 -0.10 61.61
C GLU A 187 -22.97 1.21 62.13
N LYS A 188 -21.77 1.12 62.71
CA LYS A 188 -20.99 2.30 63.15
C LYS A 188 -20.53 3.14 61.96
N TYR A 189 -20.10 2.50 60.88
CA TYR A 189 -19.62 3.16 59.67
C TYR A 189 -20.78 3.71 58.84
N SER A 190 -21.86 2.97 58.73
CA SER A 190 -23.13 3.38 58.10
C SER A 190 -23.68 4.67 58.74
N ARG A 191 -23.70 4.74 60.09
CA ARG A 191 -24.09 5.96 60.83
C ARG A 191 -23.22 7.17 60.50
N LYS A 192 -21.91 6.99 60.34
CA LYS A 192 -20.98 8.06 59.96
C LYS A 192 -21.20 8.54 58.52
N THR A 193 -21.48 7.62 57.59
CA THR A 193 -21.83 7.99 56.20
C THR A 193 -23.12 8.79 56.16
N ARG A 194 -24.12 8.41 56.98
CA ARG A 194 -25.37 9.16 57.12
C ARG A 194 -25.14 10.56 57.66
N ALA A 195 -24.37 10.69 58.74
CA ALA A 195 -24.01 12.00 59.31
C ALA A 195 -23.30 12.91 58.29
N MET A 196 -22.42 12.34 57.45
CA MET A 196 -21.77 13.08 56.38
C MET A 196 -22.75 13.51 55.28
N ALA A 197 -23.69 12.64 54.90
CA ALA A 197 -24.74 12.98 53.95
C ALA A 197 -25.65 14.10 54.49
N ASP A 198 -26.00 14.05 55.77
CA ASP A 198 -26.78 15.09 56.45
C ASP A 198 -26.02 16.44 56.49
N GLU A 199 -24.71 16.41 56.81
CA GLU A 199 -23.85 17.61 56.83
C GLU A 199 -23.76 18.29 55.46
N TYR A 200 -23.65 17.52 54.38
CA TYR A 200 -23.48 18.04 53.03
C TYR A 200 -24.78 18.12 52.22
N HIS A 201 -25.93 17.82 52.85
CA HIS A 201 -27.24 17.79 52.22
C HIS A 201 -27.33 16.82 51.01
N TRP A 202 -26.66 15.67 51.10
CA TRP A 202 -26.74 14.58 50.12
C TRP A 202 -27.79 13.54 50.52
N GLN A 203 -28.33 12.84 49.53
CA GLN A 203 -29.19 11.68 49.76
C GLN A 203 -28.35 10.52 50.29
N TYR A 204 -28.70 9.99 51.46
CA TYR A 204 -28.07 8.80 52.01
C TYR A 204 -28.75 7.53 51.49
N GLU A 205 -27.95 6.55 51.11
CA GLU A 205 -28.41 5.21 50.74
C GLU A 205 -27.43 4.15 51.25
N GLU A 206 -27.95 2.98 51.61
CA GLU A 206 -27.16 1.81 52.00
C GLU A 206 -27.45 0.68 51.02
N ILE A 207 -26.39 0.12 50.43
CA ILE A 207 -26.49 -0.97 49.45
C ILE A 207 -25.64 -2.16 49.90
N PRO A 208 -26.08 -3.40 49.60
CA PRO A 208 -25.27 -4.58 49.89
C PRO A 208 -24.04 -4.61 48.97
N GLY A 209 -22.87 -4.83 49.55
CA GLY A 209 -21.64 -5.10 48.81
C GLY A 209 -21.60 -6.53 48.26
N ASN A 210 -20.78 -6.74 47.23
CA ASN A 210 -20.55 -8.04 46.62
C ASN A 210 -19.04 -8.26 46.45
N ASP A 211 -18.51 -9.30 47.10
CA ASP A 211 -17.08 -9.61 47.14
C ASP A 211 -16.61 -10.50 45.98
N ASN A 212 -17.49 -10.85 45.03
CA ASN A 212 -17.19 -11.77 43.93
C ASN A 212 -15.95 -11.35 43.12
N LEU A 213 -15.84 -10.07 42.75
CA LEU A 213 -14.70 -9.58 41.98
C LEU A 213 -13.39 -9.66 42.78
N MET A 214 -13.42 -9.35 44.09
CA MET A 214 -12.25 -9.50 44.96
C MET A 214 -11.84 -10.97 45.15
N ARG A 215 -12.81 -11.89 45.26
CA ARG A 215 -12.55 -13.34 45.32
C ARG A 215 -11.88 -13.83 44.03
N ARG A 216 -12.41 -13.44 42.87
CA ARG A 216 -11.84 -13.76 41.56
C ARG A 216 -10.45 -13.17 41.39
N LEU A 217 -10.26 -11.91 41.77
CA LEU A 217 -8.96 -11.23 41.75
C LEU A 217 -7.90 -11.98 42.57
N LEU A 218 -8.29 -12.62 43.68
CA LEU A 218 -7.41 -13.42 44.52
C LEU A 218 -7.21 -14.87 44.05
N THR A 219 -8.06 -15.40 43.16
CA THR A 219 -8.09 -16.85 42.83
C THR A 219 -7.75 -17.14 41.37
N GLU A 220 -8.24 -16.32 40.44
CA GLU A 220 -8.05 -16.51 38.99
C GLU A 220 -6.57 -16.46 38.61
N GLU A 221 -6.16 -17.40 37.75
CA GLU A 221 -4.79 -17.51 37.22
C GLU A 221 -4.71 -17.17 35.72
N GLN A 222 -5.86 -16.95 35.07
CA GLN A 222 -5.96 -16.60 33.66
C GLN A 222 -6.76 -15.30 33.49
N SER A 223 -6.47 -14.58 32.40
CA SER A 223 -7.23 -13.39 32.04
C SER A 223 -8.68 -13.75 31.68
N THR A 224 -9.62 -12.97 32.19
CA THR A 224 -11.06 -13.03 31.88
C THR A 224 -11.57 -11.64 31.51
N GLU A 225 -12.87 -11.47 31.27
CA GLU A 225 -13.46 -10.14 31.00
C GLU A 225 -13.24 -9.15 32.17
N ASP A 226 -13.21 -9.65 33.41
CA ASP A 226 -13.09 -8.82 34.62
C ASP A 226 -11.70 -8.83 35.26
N ILE A 227 -10.86 -9.82 34.94
CA ILE A 227 -9.53 -10.00 35.53
C ILE A 227 -8.47 -10.00 34.44
N LEU A 228 -7.40 -9.25 34.67
CA LEU A 228 -6.23 -9.21 33.82
C LEU A 228 -5.07 -9.91 34.52
N VAL A 229 -4.50 -10.93 33.88
CA VAL A 229 -3.25 -11.56 34.30
C VAL A 229 -2.15 -11.12 33.34
N VAL A 230 -1.15 -10.41 33.86
CA VAL A 230 0.01 -9.90 33.13
C VAL A 230 1.16 -10.90 33.32
N PRO A 231 1.61 -11.59 32.27
CA PRO A 231 2.74 -12.52 32.37
C PRO A 231 4.05 -11.80 32.70
N PRO A 232 5.06 -12.49 33.27
CA PRO A 232 6.41 -11.94 33.39
C PRO A 232 6.96 -11.44 32.04
N GLY A 233 7.81 -10.43 32.08
CA GLY A 233 8.37 -9.77 30.89
C GLY A 233 7.41 -8.81 30.18
N HIS A 234 6.19 -8.60 30.68
CA HIS A 234 5.19 -7.71 30.10
C HIS A 234 4.92 -6.51 31.02
N CYS A 235 4.28 -5.47 30.48
CA CYS A 235 3.73 -4.39 31.29
C CYS A 235 2.26 -4.11 30.96
N THR A 236 1.56 -3.49 31.90
CA THR A 236 0.19 -3.05 31.69
C THR A 236 0.13 -1.90 30.67
N ILE A 237 -0.88 -1.93 29.80
CA ILE A 237 -1.21 -0.86 28.86
C ILE A 237 -2.68 -0.46 29.03
N TYR A 238 -3.07 0.70 28.51
CA TYR A 238 -4.47 1.07 28.41
C TYR A 238 -4.96 0.83 26.98
N SER A 239 -5.96 -0.05 26.84
CA SER A 239 -6.62 -0.29 25.55
C SER A 239 -7.75 0.71 25.37
N ALA A 240 -7.54 1.70 24.48
CA ALA A 240 -8.58 2.69 24.16
C ALA A 240 -9.81 2.05 23.48
N PHE A 241 -9.63 0.93 22.78
CA PHE A 241 -10.73 0.20 22.14
C PHE A 241 -11.62 -0.53 23.15
N LYS A 242 -11.01 -1.16 24.16
CA LYS A 242 -11.73 -1.89 25.22
C LYS A 242 -12.12 -1.00 26.41
N ASP A 243 -11.58 0.21 26.49
CA ASP A 243 -11.65 1.12 27.65
C ASP A 243 -11.24 0.43 28.97
N GLN A 244 -10.20 -0.39 28.91
CA GLN A 244 -9.74 -1.25 30.01
C GLN A 244 -8.21 -1.39 30.02
N LEU A 245 -7.65 -1.88 31.14
CA LEU A 245 -6.26 -2.32 31.18
C LEU A 245 -6.05 -3.54 30.28
N ASP A 246 -4.93 -3.60 29.58
CA ASP A 246 -4.43 -4.78 28.88
C ASP A 246 -2.94 -4.94 29.18
N PHE A 247 -2.23 -5.81 28.48
CA PHE A 247 -0.77 -5.89 28.59
C PHE A 247 -0.07 -5.96 27.24
N ALA A 248 1.22 -5.63 27.22
CA ALA A 248 2.10 -5.77 26.06
C ALA A 248 3.51 -6.22 26.50
N PRO A 249 4.22 -7.00 25.67
CA PRO A 249 5.57 -7.45 25.98
C PRO A 249 6.58 -6.28 25.94
N ILE A 250 7.53 -6.30 26.86
CA ILE A 250 8.64 -5.33 26.90
C ILE A 250 9.70 -5.82 25.91
N ALA A 251 10.19 -4.97 25.02
CA ALA A 251 11.10 -5.41 23.95
C ALA A 251 12.40 -6.05 24.47
N GLY A 252 12.91 -5.62 25.63
CA GLY A 252 14.16 -6.12 26.21
C GLY A 252 14.05 -7.46 26.96
N THR A 253 12.85 -7.98 27.18
CA THR A 253 12.60 -9.24 27.92
C THR A 253 12.35 -10.42 26.98
N LEU A 254 12.16 -10.17 25.68
CA LEU A 254 12.11 -11.17 24.63
C LEU A 254 13.55 -11.57 24.26
N ASP A 255 13.84 -12.88 24.18
CA ASP A 255 15.18 -13.42 23.91
C ASP A 255 15.93 -12.63 22.81
N SER A 256 16.99 -11.95 23.23
CA SER A 256 17.90 -11.10 22.43
C SER A 256 17.24 -10.39 21.23
N CYS A 257 16.33 -9.44 21.49
CA CYS A 257 16.03 -8.38 20.54
C CYS A 257 17.33 -7.60 20.24
N SER A 258 18.02 -7.94 19.15
CA SER A 258 19.18 -7.17 18.68
C SER A 258 18.68 -5.82 18.19
N ILE A 259 18.93 -4.80 18.99
CA ILE A 259 18.53 -3.43 18.74
C ILE A 259 19.39 -2.84 17.61
N ALA A 260 18.71 -2.21 16.64
CA ALA A 260 19.15 -1.15 15.72
C ALA A 260 19.60 -1.48 14.28
N SER A 261 19.42 -2.68 13.73
CA SER A 261 19.51 -2.91 12.28
C SER A 261 18.77 -4.17 11.86
N PRO A 262 18.17 -4.22 10.65
CA PRO A 262 17.58 -5.45 10.16
C PRO A 262 18.63 -6.54 10.11
N ASN A 263 18.43 -7.62 10.85
CA ASN A 263 19.30 -8.78 10.77
C ASN A 263 19.06 -9.46 9.43
N VAL A 264 20.07 -9.42 8.56
CA VAL A 264 20.04 -10.10 7.27
C VAL A 264 20.84 -11.38 7.38
N ALA A 265 20.17 -12.52 7.22
CA ALA A 265 20.79 -13.84 7.21
C ALA A 265 20.58 -14.51 5.85
N LYS A 266 21.64 -15.11 5.31
CA LYS A 266 21.59 -15.89 4.07
C LYS A 266 21.48 -17.36 4.43
N TYR A 267 20.45 -18.04 3.93
CA TYR A 267 20.21 -19.46 4.15
C TYR A 267 20.54 -20.24 2.86
N GLU A 268 21.70 -20.88 2.88
CA GLU A 268 22.19 -21.74 1.80
C GLU A 268 21.69 -23.18 1.99
N GLU A 269 21.46 -23.90 0.89
CA GLU A 269 21.09 -25.32 0.97
C GLU A 269 22.36 -26.19 1.07
N ASN A 270 22.59 -26.81 2.22
CA ASN A 270 23.65 -27.80 2.41
C ASN A 270 23.23 -29.15 1.81
N LEU A 271 23.41 -29.33 0.49
CA LEU A 271 23.37 -30.64 -0.16
C LEU A 271 24.80 -31.16 -0.40
N PRO A 272 25.10 -32.45 -0.17
CA PRO A 272 26.39 -33.03 -0.55
C PRO A 272 26.61 -32.88 -2.07
N ASP A 273 27.86 -32.59 -2.47
CA ASP A 273 28.25 -32.17 -3.83
C ASP A 273 27.71 -33.04 -4.98
N ASP A 274 27.44 -34.33 -4.71
CA ASP A 274 26.92 -35.29 -5.69
C ASP A 274 25.47 -35.04 -6.14
N LYS A 275 24.68 -34.26 -5.40
CA LYS A 275 23.28 -33.92 -5.76
C LYS A 275 23.12 -32.55 -6.42
N ARG A 276 24.21 -31.84 -6.73
CA ARG A 276 24.20 -30.60 -7.55
C ARG A 276 23.88 -30.85 -9.04
N SER A 277 23.62 -32.09 -9.43
CA SER A 277 23.23 -32.52 -10.78
C SER A 277 21.79 -32.12 -11.14
N VAL A 278 21.45 -30.84 -11.05
CA VAL A 278 20.54 -30.22 -12.03
C VAL A 278 21.48 -29.61 -13.06
N THR A 279 21.49 -30.14 -14.28
CA THR A 279 22.32 -29.64 -15.37
C THR A 279 22.07 -28.14 -15.53
N LYS A 280 23.01 -27.30 -15.09
CA LYS A 280 23.08 -25.88 -15.44
C LYS A 280 23.21 -25.79 -16.95
N SER A 281 22.09 -25.68 -17.66
CA SER A 281 22.11 -25.21 -19.03
C SER A 281 22.43 -23.72 -18.96
N SER A 282 23.66 -23.33 -19.29
CA SER A 282 23.98 -21.91 -19.45
C SER A 282 23.35 -21.45 -20.76
N ILE A 283 22.15 -20.89 -20.67
CA ILE A 283 21.45 -20.23 -21.79
C ILE A 283 22.45 -19.28 -22.47
N ARG A 284 22.69 -19.49 -23.75
CA ARG A 284 23.57 -18.65 -24.55
C ARG A 284 22.78 -17.57 -25.26
N TYR A 285 21.72 -17.92 -25.98
CA TYR A 285 20.93 -16.97 -26.76
C TYR A 285 19.53 -16.79 -26.19
N GLY A 286 19.16 -15.55 -25.91
CA GLY A 286 17.82 -15.17 -25.47
C GLY A 286 17.15 -14.20 -26.45
N LEU A 287 15.83 -14.33 -26.62
CA LEU A 287 15.00 -13.43 -27.40
C LEU A 287 14.16 -12.56 -26.47
N GLY A 288 14.44 -11.26 -26.44
CA GLY A 288 13.60 -10.27 -25.78
C GLY A 288 12.58 -9.69 -26.75
N ILE A 289 11.33 -9.59 -26.33
CA ILE A 289 10.24 -8.99 -27.11
C ILE A 289 9.52 -7.97 -26.23
N ASP A 290 9.36 -6.74 -26.72
CA ASP A 290 8.46 -5.75 -26.11
C ASP A 290 7.31 -5.43 -27.07
N ALA A 291 6.11 -5.86 -26.70
CA ALA A 291 4.87 -5.54 -27.40
C ALA A 291 4.29 -4.21 -26.87
N GLY A 292 4.95 -3.11 -27.26
CA GLY A 292 4.59 -1.74 -26.87
C GLY A 292 3.37 -1.19 -27.63
N GLY A 293 2.91 0.01 -27.27
CA GLY A 293 1.71 0.63 -27.85
C GLY A 293 1.84 1.17 -29.28
N THR A 294 3.08 1.27 -29.82
CA THR A 294 3.34 1.81 -31.16
C THR A 294 4.20 0.89 -31.99
N TYR A 295 5.31 0.44 -31.43
CA TYR A 295 6.21 -0.52 -32.06
C TYR A 295 6.35 -1.76 -31.18
N THR A 296 6.58 -2.87 -31.86
CA THR A 296 7.02 -4.12 -31.26
C THR A 296 8.51 -4.25 -31.50
N ASP A 297 9.26 -4.28 -30.41
CA ASP A 297 10.73 -4.36 -30.41
C ASP A 297 11.17 -5.80 -30.15
N ALA A 298 12.16 -6.28 -30.90
CA ALA A 298 12.73 -7.61 -30.69
C ALA A 298 14.26 -7.57 -30.72
N VAL A 299 14.88 -8.31 -29.79
CA VAL A 299 16.33 -8.37 -29.61
C VAL A 299 16.75 -9.81 -29.38
N VAL A 300 17.77 -10.29 -30.12
CA VAL A 300 18.48 -11.51 -29.77
C VAL A 300 19.77 -11.15 -29.03
N TYR A 301 19.90 -11.63 -27.80
CA TYR A 301 20.98 -11.32 -26.88
C TYR A 301 21.83 -12.55 -26.60
N ASP A 302 23.15 -12.38 -26.64
CA ASP A 302 24.12 -13.40 -26.27
C ASP A 302 24.57 -13.18 -24.82
N PHE A 303 24.17 -14.06 -23.91
CA PHE A 303 24.50 -13.98 -22.48
C PHE A 303 25.97 -14.26 -22.17
N GLN A 304 26.67 -14.99 -23.03
CA GLN A 304 28.09 -15.30 -22.84
C GLN A 304 28.95 -14.10 -23.22
N GLU A 305 28.67 -13.52 -24.38
CA GLU A 305 29.40 -12.37 -24.92
C GLU A 305 28.89 -11.02 -24.37
N LYS A 306 27.72 -11.04 -23.72
CA LYS A 306 26.99 -9.86 -23.20
C LYS A 306 26.73 -8.80 -24.26
N LYS A 307 26.25 -9.22 -25.43
CA LYS A 307 26.01 -8.34 -26.59
C LYS A 307 24.73 -8.66 -27.32
N ILE A 308 24.17 -7.64 -27.95
CA ILE A 308 23.06 -7.79 -28.91
C ILE A 308 23.63 -8.37 -30.21
N GLN A 309 23.04 -9.45 -30.70
CA GLN A 309 23.41 -10.07 -31.98
C GLN A 309 22.64 -9.43 -33.14
N CYS A 310 21.33 -9.29 -32.96
CA CYS A 310 20.45 -8.60 -33.91
C CYS A 310 19.26 -7.98 -33.18
N LYS A 311 18.71 -6.91 -33.77
CA LYS A 311 17.54 -6.20 -33.28
C LYS A 311 16.62 -5.83 -34.45
N SER A 312 15.32 -5.75 -34.20
CA SER A 312 14.31 -5.33 -35.17
C SER A 312 13.19 -4.55 -34.50
N LYS A 313 12.40 -3.84 -35.32
CA LYS A 313 11.30 -2.98 -34.87
C LYS A 313 10.20 -2.94 -35.91
N ALA A 314 9.03 -3.47 -35.57
CA ALA A 314 7.86 -3.47 -36.43
C ALA A 314 6.69 -2.67 -35.81
N LEU A 315 5.73 -2.24 -36.63
CA LEU A 315 4.55 -1.53 -36.12
C LEU A 315 3.67 -2.49 -35.29
N THR A 316 3.28 -2.06 -34.08
CA THR A 316 2.36 -2.86 -33.25
C THR A 316 0.97 -2.86 -33.86
N THR A 317 0.38 -4.06 -33.96
CA THR A 317 -1.02 -4.25 -34.34
C THR A 317 -1.86 -4.45 -33.07
N LYS A 318 -2.48 -3.38 -32.55
CA LYS A 318 -3.09 -3.37 -31.20
C LYS A 318 -4.24 -4.37 -30.99
N TRP A 319 -4.98 -4.69 -32.04
CA TRP A 319 -6.09 -5.66 -32.00
C TRP A 319 -5.62 -7.10 -32.19
N ASP A 320 -4.37 -7.30 -32.65
CA ASP A 320 -3.75 -8.60 -32.83
C ASP A 320 -2.22 -8.47 -32.74
N PHE A 321 -1.69 -8.58 -31.51
CA PHE A 321 -0.26 -8.45 -31.25
C PHE A 321 0.57 -9.50 -32.01
N SER A 322 -0.04 -10.63 -32.39
CA SER A 322 0.59 -11.69 -33.17
C SER A 322 1.19 -11.16 -34.48
N VAL A 323 0.49 -10.24 -35.15
CA VAL A 323 0.94 -9.65 -36.42
C VAL A 323 2.18 -8.78 -36.21
N GLY A 324 2.15 -7.91 -35.20
CA GLY A 324 3.28 -7.04 -34.86
C GLY A 324 4.53 -7.84 -34.47
N ILE A 325 4.35 -8.86 -33.62
CA ILE A 325 5.43 -9.77 -33.20
C ILE A 325 5.98 -10.55 -34.40
N ASN A 326 5.11 -11.11 -35.25
CA ASN A 326 5.55 -11.84 -36.44
C ASN A 326 6.38 -10.98 -37.39
N ASN A 327 5.97 -9.74 -37.61
CA ASN A 327 6.69 -8.80 -38.46
C ASN A 327 8.06 -8.45 -37.85
N ALA A 328 8.13 -8.20 -36.53
CA ALA A 328 9.41 -7.94 -35.86
C ALA A 328 10.36 -9.15 -35.98
N LEU A 329 9.86 -10.37 -35.72
CA LEU A 329 10.69 -11.58 -35.82
C LEU A 329 11.11 -11.93 -37.27
N ALA A 330 10.34 -11.51 -38.28
CA ALA A 330 10.69 -11.72 -39.68
C ALA A 330 11.91 -10.89 -40.13
N GLU A 331 12.15 -9.74 -39.48
CA GLU A 331 13.28 -8.85 -39.77
C GLU A 331 14.58 -9.24 -39.05
N LEU A 332 14.53 -10.20 -38.13
CA LEU A 332 15.71 -10.71 -37.43
C LEU A 332 16.51 -11.70 -38.30
N ASP A 333 17.78 -11.88 -37.95
CA ASP A 333 18.62 -12.92 -38.54
C ASP A 333 18.07 -14.31 -38.16
N GLN A 334 17.61 -15.08 -39.15
CA GLN A 334 16.90 -16.33 -38.92
C GLN A 334 17.83 -17.44 -38.40
N ASP A 335 19.12 -17.41 -38.77
CA ASP A 335 20.12 -18.37 -38.30
C ASP A 335 20.32 -18.21 -36.79
N THR A 336 20.54 -16.98 -36.31
CA THR A 336 20.67 -16.70 -34.87
C THR A 336 19.36 -16.94 -34.12
N LEU A 337 18.22 -16.58 -34.71
CA LEU A 337 16.90 -16.78 -34.12
C LEU A 337 16.60 -18.27 -33.83
N SER A 338 17.09 -19.18 -34.69
CA SER A 338 16.92 -20.63 -34.49
C SER A 338 17.69 -21.20 -33.29
N LEU A 339 18.70 -20.47 -32.80
CA LEU A 339 19.54 -20.86 -31.65
C LEU A 339 19.00 -20.36 -30.30
N VAL A 340 17.85 -19.67 -30.30
CA VAL A 340 17.26 -19.11 -29.08
C VAL A 340 16.83 -20.22 -28.13
N GLU A 341 17.26 -20.10 -26.87
CA GLU A 341 17.00 -21.05 -25.79
C GLU A 341 16.07 -20.47 -24.70
N LEU A 342 15.76 -19.17 -24.76
CA LEU A 342 14.86 -18.47 -23.86
C LEU A 342 14.16 -17.32 -24.56
N VAL A 343 12.85 -17.18 -24.37
CA VAL A 343 12.09 -16.01 -24.82
C VAL A 343 11.58 -15.27 -23.60
N SER A 344 11.68 -13.93 -23.59
CA SER A 344 11.08 -13.08 -22.55
C SER A 344 10.28 -11.96 -23.18
N VAL A 345 9.08 -11.75 -22.67
CA VAL A 345 8.10 -10.83 -23.26
C VAL A 345 7.62 -9.80 -22.23
N SER A 346 7.72 -8.52 -22.59
CA SER A 346 6.99 -7.42 -21.95
C SER A 346 5.83 -6.96 -22.84
N THR A 347 4.74 -6.49 -22.24
CA THR A 347 3.57 -6.03 -23.00
C THR A 347 2.79 -4.96 -22.24
N THR A 348 2.18 -4.05 -23.00
CA THR A 348 1.27 -3.03 -22.46
C THR A 348 -0.18 -3.53 -22.31
N LEU A 349 -0.44 -4.80 -22.63
CA LEU A 349 -1.80 -5.36 -22.69
C LEU A 349 -2.58 -5.21 -21.38
N ALA A 350 -1.98 -5.54 -20.23
CA ALA A 350 -2.64 -5.41 -18.93
C ALA A 350 -2.91 -3.95 -18.56
N THR A 351 -1.93 -3.06 -18.79
CA THR A 351 -2.07 -1.62 -18.54
C THR A 351 -3.23 -1.05 -19.36
N ASN A 352 -3.28 -1.35 -20.67
CA ASN A 352 -4.33 -0.85 -21.56
C ASN A 352 -5.70 -1.43 -21.18
N ALA A 353 -5.76 -2.72 -20.84
CA ALA A 353 -7.01 -3.34 -20.43
C ALA A 353 -7.64 -2.65 -19.21
N ILE A 354 -6.83 -2.27 -18.21
CA ILE A 354 -7.32 -1.55 -17.03
C ILE A 354 -7.76 -0.14 -17.39
N VAL A 355 -6.95 0.60 -18.16
CA VAL A 355 -7.23 1.99 -18.54
C VAL A 355 -8.49 2.10 -19.41
N GLU A 356 -8.63 1.19 -20.38
CA GLU A 356 -9.74 1.18 -21.34
C GLU A 356 -10.98 0.46 -20.79
N GLY A 357 -10.91 -0.09 -19.58
CA GLY A 357 -11.99 -0.88 -18.97
C GLY A 357 -12.29 -2.19 -19.71
N GLN A 358 -11.35 -2.67 -20.52
CA GLN A 358 -11.47 -3.90 -21.29
C GLN A 358 -11.20 -5.13 -20.41
N GLY A 359 -11.74 -6.27 -20.85
CA GLY A 359 -11.59 -7.57 -20.21
C GLY A 359 -12.93 -8.21 -19.93
N GLN A 360 -12.92 -9.30 -19.16
CA GLN A 360 -14.10 -10.13 -18.99
C GLN A 360 -14.99 -9.69 -17.81
N LYS A 361 -16.22 -10.22 -17.81
CA LYS A 361 -17.16 -10.01 -16.72
C LYS A 361 -16.74 -10.86 -15.51
N THR A 362 -16.27 -10.17 -14.48
CA THR A 362 -15.76 -10.77 -13.24
C THR A 362 -16.85 -10.86 -12.17
N GLY A 363 -16.97 -12.01 -11.51
CA GLY A 363 -17.78 -12.16 -10.30
C GLY A 363 -16.95 -11.93 -9.04
N LEU A 364 -17.45 -11.12 -8.11
CA LEU A 364 -16.81 -10.89 -6.80
C LEU A 364 -17.54 -11.62 -5.67
N LEU A 365 -16.84 -12.48 -4.92
CA LEU A 365 -17.30 -13.06 -3.67
C LEU A 365 -16.58 -12.37 -2.49
N PHE A 366 -17.32 -11.91 -1.49
CA PHE A 366 -16.71 -11.23 -0.33
C PHE A 366 -17.33 -11.59 1.01
N MET A 367 -16.55 -11.44 2.09
CA MET A 367 -16.91 -11.83 3.46
C MET A 367 -16.63 -10.70 4.46
N ASN A 368 -17.63 -10.29 5.26
CA ASN A 368 -17.48 -9.24 6.29
C ASN A 368 -18.52 -9.34 7.45
N ASN A 369 -18.20 -8.72 8.61
CA ASN A 369 -18.98 -8.75 9.87
C ASN A 369 -20.31 -7.96 9.87
N ALA A 370 -20.54 -7.09 8.88
CA ALA A 370 -21.72 -6.20 8.74
C ALA A 370 -22.11 -5.34 9.98
N ALA A 371 -21.54 -4.12 10.03
CA ALA A 371 -22.33 -2.86 10.08
C ALA A 371 -22.14 -2.02 8.78
N LEU A 372 -21.34 -2.54 7.85
CA LEU A 372 -21.07 -1.96 6.54
C LEU A 372 -22.12 -2.51 5.55
N THR A 373 -23.07 -1.69 5.14
CA THR A 373 -24.10 -2.07 4.16
C THR A 373 -23.49 -2.22 2.75
N SER A 374 -23.87 -3.32 2.11
CA SER A 374 -23.95 -3.67 0.67
C SER A 374 -23.24 -2.81 -0.39
N GLY A 375 -22.58 -3.44 -1.37
CA GLY A 375 -22.43 -2.99 -2.77
C GLY A 375 -21.60 -1.73 -3.07
N ASP A 376 -21.81 -0.66 -2.32
CA ASP A 376 -21.26 0.67 -2.55
C ASP A 376 -19.77 0.77 -2.22
N ILE A 377 -19.26 -0.12 -1.35
CA ILE A 377 -17.87 -0.04 -0.84
C ILE A 377 -16.85 -0.37 -1.94
N ILE A 378 -17.19 -1.29 -2.86
CA ILE A 378 -16.26 -1.78 -3.88
C ILE A 378 -16.65 -1.28 -5.28
N GLY A 379 -17.92 -0.91 -5.51
CA GLY A 379 -18.38 -0.34 -6.78
C GLY A 379 -18.32 -1.31 -7.95
N HIS A 380 -18.50 -2.62 -7.70
CA HIS A 380 -18.40 -3.67 -8.71
C HIS A 380 -19.63 -4.56 -8.74
N SER A 381 -20.04 -4.97 -9.94
CA SER A 381 -21.14 -5.90 -10.19
C SER A 381 -20.78 -6.83 -11.36
N PRO A 382 -21.05 -8.15 -11.26
CA PRO A 382 -21.79 -8.82 -10.19
C PRO A 382 -20.94 -9.11 -8.95
N ALA A 383 -21.55 -8.96 -7.77
CA ALA A 383 -20.94 -9.24 -6.48
C ALA A 383 -21.91 -9.98 -5.55
N ARG A 384 -21.38 -10.87 -4.71
CA ARG A 384 -22.13 -11.64 -3.71
C ARG A 384 -21.41 -11.63 -2.37
N LYS A 385 -22.16 -11.33 -1.31
CA LYS A 385 -21.70 -11.53 0.06
C LYS A 385 -21.91 -13.00 0.41
N ILE A 386 -20.87 -13.65 0.92
CA ILE A 386 -20.91 -15.01 1.45
C ILE A 386 -20.80 -14.94 2.97
N LYS A 387 -21.44 -15.88 3.68
CA LYS A 387 -21.20 -16.07 5.11
C LYS A 387 -19.73 -16.41 5.36
N GLY A 388 -19.18 -15.87 6.43
CA GLY A 388 -17.78 -16.04 6.79
C GLY A 388 -17.26 -14.77 7.45
N TYR A 389 -16.55 -14.92 8.56
CA TYR A 389 -15.89 -13.80 9.21
C TYR A 389 -14.63 -14.23 9.96
N ILE A 390 -13.51 -13.68 9.51
CA ILE A 390 -12.22 -13.67 10.21
C ILE A 390 -11.97 -12.25 10.70
N ASN A 391 -11.66 -12.09 11.98
CA ASN A 391 -11.37 -10.79 12.58
C ASN A 391 -9.93 -10.32 12.29
N ILE A 392 -9.56 -9.14 12.78
CA ILE A 392 -8.22 -8.57 12.58
C ILE A 392 -7.10 -9.35 13.28
N SER A 393 -7.42 -10.23 14.23
CA SER A 393 -6.44 -11.09 14.91
C SER A 393 -6.34 -12.47 14.26
N GLY A 394 -6.91 -12.67 13.06
CA GLY A 394 -6.84 -13.94 12.33
C GLY A 394 -7.74 -15.06 12.89
N GLN A 395 -8.56 -14.78 13.90
CA GLN A 395 -9.49 -15.75 14.48
C GLN A 395 -10.74 -15.85 13.63
N GLU A 396 -11.14 -17.09 13.33
CA GLU A 396 -12.42 -17.40 12.70
C GLU A 396 -13.54 -17.23 13.73
N LEU A 397 -14.46 -16.30 13.46
CA LEU A 397 -15.64 -16.04 14.29
C LEU A 397 -16.92 -16.63 13.67
N LEU A 398 -16.95 -16.75 12.34
CA LEU A 398 -18.05 -17.37 11.61
C LEU A 398 -17.46 -18.17 10.43
N PRO A 399 -17.71 -19.48 10.32
CA PRO A 399 -17.23 -20.27 9.19
C PRO A 399 -17.98 -19.93 7.89
N ILE A 400 -17.38 -20.27 6.76
CA ILE A 400 -18.03 -20.14 5.45
C ILE A 400 -19.11 -21.21 5.24
N ASP A 401 -20.12 -20.88 4.43
CA ASP A 401 -21.17 -21.80 3.99
C ASP A 401 -20.86 -22.28 2.57
N GLU A 402 -20.28 -23.47 2.44
CA GLU A 402 -19.79 -23.95 1.14
C GLU A 402 -20.93 -24.15 0.11
N GLU A 403 -22.12 -24.58 0.53
CA GLU A 403 -23.26 -24.74 -0.37
C GLU A 403 -23.78 -23.39 -0.87
N GLU A 404 -23.72 -22.35 -0.03
CA GLU A 404 -23.99 -20.98 -0.46
C GLU A 404 -23.02 -20.53 -1.55
N VAL A 405 -21.72 -20.82 -1.39
CA VAL A 405 -20.69 -20.53 -2.40
C VAL A 405 -20.99 -21.24 -3.71
N ARG A 406 -21.23 -22.56 -3.68
CA ARG A 406 -21.53 -23.36 -4.89
C ARG A 406 -22.72 -22.80 -5.65
N ARG A 407 -23.81 -22.48 -4.95
CA ARG A 407 -25.01 -21.89 -5.56
C ARG A 407 -24.73 -20.51 -6.17
N ALA A 408 -24.09 -19.62 -5.41
CA ALA A 408 -23.80 -18.26 -5.86
C ALA A 408 -22.94 -18.26 -7.13
N VAL A 409 -21.92 -19.11 -7.17
CA VAL A 409 -21.00 -19.24 -8.30
C VAL A 409 -21.74 -19.73 -9.55
N ARG A 410 -22.56 -20.78 -9.44
CA ARG A 410 -23.37 -21.29 -10.57
C ARG A 410 -24.34 -20.23 -11.10
N GLU A 411 -25.05 -19.53 -10.22
CA GLU A 411 -25.96 -18.45 -10.62
C GLU A 411 -25.23 -17.32 -11.37
N MET A 412 -24.06 -16.91 -10.89
CA MET A 412 -23.25 -15.87 -11.54
C MET A 412 -22.75 -16.28 -12.93
N VAL A 413 -22.39 -17.55 -13.13
CA VAL A 413 -22.02 -18.08 -14.44
C VAL A 413 -23.24 -18.16 -15.36
N ASP A 414 -24.29 -18.87 -14.92
CA ASP A 414 -25.43 -19.24 -15.77
C ASP A 414 -26.33 -18.05 -16.11
N GLN A 415 -26.54 -17.12 -15.17
CA GLN A 415 -27.50 -16.03 -15.32
C GLN A 415 -26.82 -14.69 -15.64
N GLU A 416 -25.60 -14.49 -15.15
CA GLU A 416 -24.90 -13.21 -15.28
C GLU A 416 -23.73 -13.27 -16.25
N GLY A 417 -23.35 -14.45 -16.77
CA GLY A 417 -22.28 -14.61 -17.76
C GLY A 417 -20.90 -14.29 -17.20
N VAL A 418 -20.65 -14.60 -15.91
CA VAL A 418 -19.34 -14.46 -15.30
C VAL A 418 -18.37 -15.50 -15.87
N THR A 419 -17.16 -15.07 -16.22
CA THR A 419 -16.11 -15.96 -16.78
C THR A 419 -14.80 -15.93 -15.99
N ALA A 420 -14.74 -15.20 -14.88
CA ALA A 420 -13.61 -15.18 -13.95
C ALA A 420 -14.08 -14.70 -12.57
N PHE A 421 -13.43 -15.13 -11.50
CA PHE A 421 -13.85 -14.79 -10.14
C PHE A 421 -12.76 -14.12 -9.31
N ALA A 422 -13.19 -13.21 -8.44
CA ALA A 422 -12.38 -12.57 -7.43
C ALA A 422 -12.95 -12.87 -6.04
N VAL A 423 -12.08 -13.10 -5.06
CA VAL A 423 -12.47 -13.42 -3.68
C VAL A 423 -11.73 -12.51 -2.70
N SER A 424 -12.43 -11.86 -1.77
CA SER A 424 -11.78 -11.04 -0.73
C SER A 424 -12.57 -11.07 0.59
N GLY A 425 -11.91 -11.45 1.69
CA GLY A 425 -12.50 -11.47 3.03
C GLY A 425 -11.88 -10.42 3.94
N PHE A 426 -12.63 -9.89 4.93
CA PHE A 426 -12.17 -8.83 5.83
C PHE A 426 -10.77 -9.09 6.45
N GLY A 427 -10.60 -10.23 7.12
CA GLY A 427 -9.33 -10.67 7.72
C GLY A 427 -8.40 -11.46 6.80
N GLY A 428 -8.63 -11.47 5.48
CA GLY A 428 -7.93 -12.34 4.54
C GLY A 428 -6.41 -12.13 4.44
N ALA A 429 -5.92 -10.90 4.64
CA ALA A 429 -4.47 -10.63 4.69
C ALA A 429 -3.80 -11.22 5.93
N VAL A 430 -4.55 -11.41 7.02
CA VAL A 430 -4.04 -11.98 8.29
C VAL A 430 -4.17 -13.49 8.27
N ASN A 431 -5.33 -14.01 7.87
CA ASN A 431 -5.60 -15.43 7.72
C ASN A 431 -6.43 -15.66 6.43
N PRO A 432 -5.81 -16.14 5.34
CA PRO A 432 -6.45 -16.31 4.04
C PRO A 432 -7.30 -17.58 3.90
N ALA A 433 -7.53 -18.35 4.97
CA ALA A 433 -8.18 -19.67 4.90
C ALA A 433 -9.54 -19.63 4.18
N HIS A 434 -10.38 -18.63 4.45
CA HIS A 434 -11.68 -18.48 3.76
C HIS A 434 -11.53 -18.17 2.28
N GLU A 435 -10.59 -17.27 1.92
CA GLU A 435 -10.38 -16.89 0.53
C GLU A 435 -9.91 -18.09 -0.30
N LEU A 436 -8.94 -18.84 0.21
CA LEU A 436 -8.40 -20.04 -0.44
C LEU A 436 -9.46 -21.13 -0.58
N ARG A 437 -10.26 -21.37 0.46
CA ARG A 437 -11.31 -22.40 0.41
C ARG A 437 -12.39 -22.07 -0.62
N ILE A 438 -12.80 -20.80 -0.72
CA ILE A 438 -13.76 -20.37 -1.75
C ILE A 438 -13.16 -20.49 -3.15
N LYS A 439 -11.88 -20.14 -3.34
CA LYS A 439 -11.16 -20.33 -4.62
C LYS A 439 -11.20 -21.79 -5.07
N GLU A 440 -10.86 -22.73 -4.18
CA GLU A 440 -10.93 -24.17 -4.47
C GLU A 440 -12.34 -24.60 -4.93
N ILE A 441 -13.39 -24.13 -4.25
CA ILE A 441 -14.78 -24.44 -4.61
C ILE A 441 -15.12 -23.88 -6.00
N ILE A 442 -14.74 -22.63 -6.30
CA ILE A 442 -14.99 -22.03 -7.61
C ILE A 442 -14.34 -22.85 -8.72
N GLU A 443 -13.07 -23.20 -8.55
CA GLU A 443 -12.29 -23.96 -9.53
C GLU A 443 -12.87 -25.37 -9.75
N GLN A 444 -13.29 -26.04 -8.68
CA GLN A 444 -13.93 -27.37 -8.75
C GLN A 444 -15.31 -27.35 -9.42
N GLU A 445 -16.11 -26.32 -9.14
CA GLU A 445 -17.50 -26.22 -9.63
C GLU A 445 -17.60 -25.74 -11.07
N THR A 446 -16.68 -24.87 -11.51
CA THR A 446 -16.79 -24.17 -12.80
C THR A 446 -15.64 -24.43 -13.75
N GLY A 447 -14.48 -24.87 -13.26
CA GLY A 447 -13.22 -24.89 -14.01
C GLY A 447 -12.68 -23.50 -14.37
N LEU A 448 -13.31 -22.42 -13.88
CA LEU A 448 -12.84 -21.05 -14.08
C LEU A 448 -11.79 -20.68 -13.03
N ILE A 449 -10.86 -19.83 -13.43
CA ILE A 449 -9.80 -19.34 -12.54
C ILE A 449 -10.40 -18.32 -11.57
N ALA A 450 -10.07 -18.47 -10.28
CA ALA A 450 -10.37 -17.51 -9.24
C ALA A 450 -9.09 -16.93 -8.64
N CYS A 451 -9.10 -15.64 -8.32
CA CYS A 451 -7.98 -15.00 -7.61
C CYS A 451 -8.43 -14.43 -6.28
N CYS A 452 -7.57 -14.56 -5.27
CA CYS A 452 -7.84 -14.06 -3.94
C CYS A 452 -7.13 -12.71 -3.70
N GLY A 453 -7.74 -11.85 -2.88
CA GLY A 453 -7.17 -10.57 -2.50
C GLY A 453 -5.81 -10.69 -1.82
N HIS A 454 -5.65 -11.66 -0.91
CA HIS A 454 -4.38 -11.89 -0.21
C HIS A 454 -3.23 -12.37 -1.12
N GLU A 455 -3.53 -12.95 -2.28
CA GLU A 455 -2.49 -13.43 -3.21
C GLU A 455 -1.79 -12.28 -3.94
N LEU A 456 -2.44 -11.11 -3.99
CA LEU A 456 -2.02 -9.95 -4.79
C LEU A 456 -1.58 -8.76 -3.91
N SER A 457 -2.07 -8.66 -2.68
CA SER A 457 -1.78 -7.53 -1.79
C SER A 457 -1.82 -7.90 -0.31
N ASP A 458 -0.79 -7.47 0.43
CA ASP A 458 -0.65 -7.66 1.88
C ASP A 458 -1.40 -6.57 2.70
N LEU A 459 -2.11 -5.65 2.05
CA LEU A 459 -2.80 -4.55 2.75
C LEU A 459 -3.98 -5.06 3.56
N LEU A 460 -4.23 -4.51 4.75
CA LEU A 460 -5.35 -4.91 5.61
C LEU A 460 -6.73 -4.51 5.05
N ASP A 461 -6.81 -3.48 4.20
CA ASP A 461 -8.07 -3.02 3.62
C ASP A 461 -8.63 -4.02 2.60
N PHE A 462 -9.67 -4.75 3.02
CA PHE A 462 -10.30 -5.78 2.19
C PHE A 462 -10.96 -5.24 0.93
N SER A 463 -11.42 -3.98 0.94
CA SER A 463 -12.13 -3.36 -0.19
C SER A 463 -11.15 -3.08 -1.31
N VAL A 464 -10.00 -2.54 -0.94
CA VAL A 464 -8.83 -2.32 -1.80
C VAL A 464 -8.32 -3.64 -2.39
N ARG A 465 -8.17 -4.68 -1.55
CA ARG A 465 -7.78 -6.02 -2.03
C ARG A 465 -8.80 -6.59 -3.01
N ALA A 466 -10.09 -6.39 -2.74
CA ALA A 466 -11.16 -6.85 -3.61
C ALA A 466 -11.12 -6.17 -4.99
N GLN A 467 -10.90 -4.85 -5.05
CA GLN A 467 -10.74 -4.14 -6.32
C GLN A 467 -9.54 -4.67 -7.11
N THR A 468 -8.42 -4.91 -6.44
CA THR A 468 -7.21 -5.48 -7.06
C THR A 468 -7.46 -6.88 -7.62
N ALA A 469 -8.12 -7.75 -6.86
CA ALA A 469 -8.52 -9.08 -7.31
C ALA A 469 -9.49 -9.01 -8.49
N VAL A 470 -10.46 -8.10 -8.49
CA VAL A 470 -11.38 -7.91 -9.61
C VAL A 470 -10.65 -7.51 -10.90
N LEU A 471 -9.69 -6.58 -10.79
CA LEU A 471 -8.87 -6.16 -11.93
C LEU A 471 -8.03 -7.32 -12.46
N ASN A 472 -7.40 -8.10 -11.57
CA ASN A 472 -6.64 -9.28 -11.97
C ASN A 472 -7.52 -10.29 -12.74
N ALA A 473 -8.63 -10.71 -12.14
CA ALA A 473 -9.56 -11.67 -12.74
C ALA A 473 -10.09 -11.21 -14.12
N ARG A 474 -10.31 -9.91 -14.29
CA ARG A 474 -10.79 -9.32 -15.56
C ARG A 474 -9.80 -9.52 -16.72
N ILE A 475 -8.50 -9.54 -16.43
CA ILE A 475 -7.42 -9.56 -17.43
C ILE A 475 -7.01 -11.00 -17.81
N ILE A 476 -7.26 -12.00 -16.96
CA ILE A 476 -6.82 -13.39 -17.13
C ILE A 476 -7.07 -13.92 -18.55
N PRO A 477 -8.29 -13.83 -19.13
CA PRO A 477 -8.55 -14.49 -20.41
C PRO A 477 -7.86 -13.79 -21.60
N LEU A 478 -7.64 -12.47 -21.49
CA LEU A 478 -6.93 -11.68 -22.48
C LEU A 478 -5.45 -12.10 -22.55
N ILE A 479 -4.82 -12.27 -21.38
CA ILE A 479 -3.42 -12.68 -21.26
C ILE A 479 -3.22 -14.15 -21.68
N ILE A 480 -4.17 -15.05 -21.35
CA ILE A 480 -4.14 -16.44 -21.81
C ILE A 480 -4.15 -16.50 -23.34
N ARG A 481 -5.00 -15.71 -23.99
CA ARG A 481 -5.06 -15.66 -25.46
C ARG A 481 -3.73 -15.19 -26.05
N PHE A 482 -3.18 -14.11 -25.53
CA PHE A 482 -1.90 -13.55 -25.96
C PHE A 482 -0.76 -14.59 -25.90
N PHE A 483 -0.64 -15.35 -24.80
CA PHE A 483 0.40 -16.37 -24.71
C PHE A 483 0.19 -17.54 -25.67
N ARG A 484 -1.05 -17.94 -25.95
CA ARG A 484 -1.33 -18.97 -26.97
C ARG A 484 -0.90 -18.51 -28.36
N GLU A 485 -1.13 -17.24 -28.67
CA GLU A 485 -0.72 -16.61 -29.92
C GLU A 485 0.81 -16.58 -30.06
N ILE A 486 1.53 -16.20 -29.00
CA ILE A 486 3.00 -16.26 -28.95
C ILE A 486 3.52 -17.69 -29.13
N ASP A 487 2.96 -18.66 -28.40
CA ASP A 487 3.37 -20.06 -28.52
C ASP A 487 3.20 -20.58 -29.96
N ALA A 488 2.12 -20.17 -30.64
CA ALA A 488 1.88 -20.54 -32.03
C ALA A 488 2.94 -19.93 -32.98
N ILE A 489 3.30 -18.66 -32.77
CA ILE A 489 4.34 -17.97 -33.56
C ILE A 489 5.69 -18.66 -33.41
N LEU A 490 6.09 -18.94 -32.16
CA LEU A 490 7.38 -19.58 -31.87
C LEU A 490 7.44 -20.98 -32.49
N LYS A 491 6.36 -21.76 -32.38
CA LYS A 491 6.25 -23.09 -33.02
C LYS A 491 6.36 -23.03 -34.54
N GLN A 492 5.70 -22.07 -35.20
CA GLN A 492 5.80 -21.89 -36.65
C GLN A 492 7.23 -21.59 -37.11
N ARG A 493 8.04 -20.97 -36.25
CA ARG A 493 9.44 -20.63 -36.49
C ARG A 493 10.43 -21.67 -35.97
N SER A 494 9.94 -22.83 -35.51
CA SER A 494 10.77 -23.91 -34.92
C SER A 494 11.60 -23.47 -33.71
N ILE A 495 11.12 -22.48 -32.95
CA ILE A 495 11.74 -22.03 -31.70
C ILE A 495 11.11 -22.82 -30.56
N ALA A 496 11.89 -23.69 -29.91
CA ALA A 496 11.44 -24.57 -28.82
C ALA A 496 11.71 -23.99 -27.41
N ALA A 497 12.03 -22.69 -27.33
CA ALA A 497 12.41 -22.03 -26.09
C ALA A 497 11.20 -21.75 -25.16
N PRO A 498 11.35 -21.86 -23.83
CA PRO A 498 10.35 -21.42 -22.87
C PRO A 498 10.14 -19.91 -22.92
N VAL A 499 8.92 -19.49 -22.61
CA VAL A 499 8.52 -18.08 -22.56
C VAL A 499 8.43 -17.61 -21.12
N MET A 500 9.08 -16.49 -20.84
CA MET A 500 9.05 -15.74 -19.60
C MET A 500 8.30 -14.42 -19.80
N VAL A 501 7.77 -13.89 -18.71
CA VAL A 501 6.96 -12.67 -18.71
C VAL A 501 7.56 -11.67 -17.75
N VAL A 502 7.72 -10.43 -18.21
CA VAL A 502 8.20 -9.32 -17.38
C VAL A 502 7.07 -8.82 -16.49
N LYS A 503 7.35 -8.69 -15.18
CA LYS A 503 6.47 -8.05 -14.21
C LYS A 503 6.70 -6.53 -14.19
N GLY A 504 5.73 -5.80 -13.64
CA GLY A 504 5.81 -4.37 -13.41
C GLY A 504 6.92 -3.94 -12.47
N ASP A 505 7.47 -4.85 -11.66
CA ASP A 505 8.65 -4.60 -10.82
C ASP A 505 9.99 -4.80 -11.55
N GLY A 506 9.95 -5.13 -12.84
CA GLY A 506 11.13 -5.38 -13.69
C GLY A 506 11.73 -6.78 -13.55
N THR A 507 11.10 -7.67 -12.77
CA THR A 507 11.55 -9.06 -12.60
C THR A 507 10.73 -10.03 -13.43
N LEU A 508 11.18 -11.27 -13.59
CA LEU A 508 10.55 -12.27 -14.45
C LEU A 508 9.63 -13.21 -13.67
N MET A 509 8.62 -13.71 -14.37
CA MET A 509 7.79 -14.84 -13.94
C MET A 509 7.50 -15.77 -15.12
N SER A 510 7.10 -17.01 -14.84
CA SER A 510 6.69 -17.98 -15.86
C SER A 510 5.32 -17.63 -16.44
N VAL A 511 5.02 -18.15 -17.63
CA VAL A 511 3.66 -18.05 -18.22
C VAL A 511 2.60 -18.64 -17.29
N ALA A 512 2.91 -19.71 -16.55
CA ALA A 512 1.99 -20.29 -15.57
C ALA A 512 1.60 -19.29 -14.48
N MET A 513 2.57 -18.61 -13.87
CA MET A 513 2.31 -17.57 -12.87
C MET A 513 1.59 -16.36 -13.48
N ALA A 514 1.97 -15.96 -14.70
CA ALA A 514 1.33 -14.83 -15.39
C ALA A 514 -0.17 -15.07 -15.70
N ARG A 515 -0.59 -16.34 -15.83
CA ARG A 515 -2.02 -16.70 -15.98
C ARG A 515 -2.80 -16.57 -14.68
N GLU A 516 -2.17 -16.81 -13.54
CA GLU A 516 -2.79 -16.64 -12.22
C GLU A 516 -2.82 -15.16 -11.79
N ARG A 517 -1.76 -14.41 -12.12
CA ARG A 517 -1.53 -13.03 -11.64
C ARG A 517 -1.19 -12.05 -12.78
N PRO A 518 -2.00 -11.94 -13.84
CA PRO A 518 -1.74 -11.01 -14.94
C PRO A 518 -1.63 -9.54 -14.51
N VAL A 519 -2.26 -9.15 -13.39
CA VAL A 519 -2.15 -7.79 -12.83
C VAL A 519 -0.70 -7.42 -12.48
N GLU A 520 0.17 -8.41 -12.22
CA GLU A 520 1.60 -8.16 -11.96
C GLU A 520 2.36 -7.74 -13.24
N THR A 521 1.76 -7.82 -14.43
CA THR A 521 2.38 -7.39 -15.71
C THR A 521 2.12 -5.92 -16.06
N ILE A 522 1.35 -5.20 -15.23
CA ILE A 522 1.09 -3.77 -15.46
C ILE A 522 2.40 -3.00 -15.37
N LEU A 523 2.60 -2.05 -16.29
CA LEU A 523 3.85 -1.26 -16.42
C LEU A 523 5.10 -2.12 -16.69
N SER A 524 4.94 -3.35 -17.19
CA SER A 524 6.08 -4.23 -17.54
C SER A 524 6.98 -3.66 -18.64
N GLY A 525 6.42 -2.99 -19.64
CA GLY A 525 7.19 -2.32 -20.70
C GLY A 525 8.15 -1.26 -20.16
N PRO A 526 7.63 -0.21 -19.48
CA PRO A 526 8.48 0.78 -18.80
C PRO A 526 9.49 0.15 -17.83
N ALA A 527 9.09 -0.88 -17.07
CA ALA A 527 10.00 -1.56 -16.15
C ALA A 527 11.15 -2.27 -16.90
N ALA A 528 10.84 -2.87 -18.05
CA ALA A 528 11.84 -3.43 -18.95
C ALA A 528 12.76 -2.35 -19.52
N SER A 529 12.26 -1.17 -19.90
CA SER A 529 13.10 -0.05 -20.35
C SER A 529 14.12 0.37 -19.30
N VAL A 530 13.71 0.45 -18.02
CA VAL A 530 14.60 0.75 -16.90
C VAL A 530 15.64 -0.37 -16.69
N ALA A 531 15.22 -1.64 -16.78
CA ALA A 531 16.13 -2.78 -16.67
C ALA A 531 17.15 -2.81 -17.82
N GLY A 532 16.73 -2.47 -19.04
CA GLY A 532 17.59 -2.34 -20.21
C GLY A 532 18.54 -1.17 -20.12
N ALA A 533 18.08 0.00 -19.66
CA ALA A 533 18.93 1.16 -19.39
C ALA A 533 20.04 0.81 -18.38
N LYS A 534 19.70 0.07 -17.32
CA LYS A 534 20.67 -0.48 -16.36
C LYS A 534 21.68 -1.40 -17.06
N MET A 535 21.22 -2.32 -17.90
CA MET A 535 22.09 -3.26 -18.61
C MET A 535 23.07 -2.55 -19.57
N LEU A 536 22.58 -1.55 -20.31
CA LEU A 536 23.37 -0.77 -21.27
C LEU A 536 24.41 0.13 -20.61
N THR A 537 24.12 0.65 -19.41
CA THR A 537 24.97 1.66 -18.75
C THR A 537 25.79 1.11 -17.59
N GLY A 538 25.38 -0.01 -16.98
CA GLY A 538 25.99 -0.57 -15.77
C GLY A 538 25.80 0.28 -14.51
N LEU A 539 24.93 1.29 -14.55
CA LEU A 539 24.70 2.20 -13.43
C LEU A 539 23.86 1.55 -12.32
N ARG A 540 24.23 1.85 -11.07
CA ARG A 540 23.49 1.38 -9.88
C ARG A 540 22.36 2.30 -9.49
N ASP A 541 22.52 3.60 -9.74
CA ASP A 541 21.56 4.64 -9.41
C ASP A 541 21.48 5.61 -10.60
N ALA A 542 20.29 5.83 -11.14
CA ALA A 542 20.05 6.71 -12.28
C ALA A 542 18.58 7.05 -12.44
N LEU A 543 18.29 8.25 -12.93
CA LEU A 543 16.97 8.62 -13.45
C LEU A 543 16.88 8.18 -14.90
N VAL A 544 15.95 7.30 -15.24
CA VAL A 544 15.73 6.80 -16.60
C VAL A 544 14.53 7.49 -17.19
N VAL A 545 14.66 7.97 -18.43
CA VAL A 545 13.56 8.49 -19.23
C VAL A 545 13.44 7.70 -20.51
N ASP A 546 12.33 6.99 -20.67
CA ASP A 546 11.96 6.29 -21.88
C ASP A 546 11.01 7.16 -22.70
N MET A 547 11.52 7.81 -23.74
CA MET A 547 10.71 8.65 -24.62
C MET A 547 10.30 7.85 -25.84
N GLY A 548 9.01 7.57 -25.93
CA GLY A 548 8.38 6.96 -27.09
C GLY A 548 7.85 8.00 -28.09
N GLY A 549 6.97 7.54 -28.99
CA GLY A 549 6.26 8.42 -29.91
C GLY A 549 5.29 9.37 -29.18
N THR A 550 4.69 8.99 -28.06
CA THR A 550 3.61 9.79 -27.46
C THR A 550 3.90 10.33 -26.08
N THR A 551 4.63 9.55 -25.32
CA THR A 551 4.78 9.67 -23.90
C THR A 551 6.24 9.48 -23.55
N SER A 552 6.62 10.10 -22.44
CA SER A 552 7.91 9.89 -21.80
C SER A 552 7.64 9.28 -20.44
N ASP A 553 8.11 8.06 -20.23
CA ASP A 553 8.01 7.38 -18.94
C ASP A 553 9.31 7.63 -18.17
N ILE A 554 9.20 8.28 -17.01
CA ILE A 554 10.32 8.65 -16.14
C ILE A 554 10.28 7.78 -14.90
N ALA A 555 11.37 7.08 -14.61
CA ALA A 555 11.50 6.19 -13.47
C ALA A 555 12.94 6.14 -12.96
N GLU A 556 13.18 5.47 -11.83
CA GLU A 556 14.49 5.44 -11.19
C GLU A 556 15.06 4.02 -11.10
N ILE A 557 16.36 3.88 -11.33
CA ILE A 557 17.16 2.75 -10.87
C ILE A 557 17.69 3.15 -9.49
N ARG A 558 17.41 2.34 -8.46
CA ARG A 558 17.87 2.57 -7.08
C ARG A 558 18.51 1.32 -6.53
N ASN A 559 19.72 1.43 -5.98
CA ASN A 559 20.47 0.31 -5.41
C ASN A 559 20.53 -0.91 -6.35
N ASN A 560 20.86 -0.67 -7.62
CA ASN A 560 20.98 -1.69 -8.65
C ASN A 560 19.66 -2.44 -8.95
N SER A 561 18.50 -1.88 -8.61
CA SER A 561 17.18 -2.45 -8.86
C SER A 561 16.23 -1.39 -9.42
N VAL A 562 15.19 -1.84 -10.10
CA VAL A 562 14.10 -0.97 -10.54
C VAL A 562 13.38 -0.44 -9.30
N ALA A 563 13.18 0.88 -9.20
CA ALA A 563 12.44 1.46 -8.09
C ALA A 563 10.95 1.10 -8.20
N VAL A 564 10.36 0.65 -7.10
CA VAL A 564 8.98 0.17 -7.06
C VAL A 564 8.16 0.88 -6.01
N CYS A 565 6.91 1.21 -6.34
CA CYS A 565 5.99 1.81 -5.40
C CYS A 565 5.41 0.73 -4.47
N ALA A 566 5.81 0.73 -3.19
CA ALA A 566 5.34 -0.24 -2.21
C ALA A 566 3.84 -0.12 -1.88
N ARG A 567 3.23 1.04 -2.11
CA ARG A 567 1.80 1.28 -1.87
C ARG A 567 0.90 0.85 -3.05
N GLY A 568 1.50 0.53 -4.20
CA GLY A 568 0.80 0.17 -5.42
C GLY A 568 0.83 1.21 -6.51
N ALA A 569 0.86 0.76 -7.76
CA ALA A 569 0.78 1.65 -8.92
C ALA A 569 -0.65 2.17 -9.15
N ARG A 570 -0.75 3.44 -9.59
CA ARG A 570 -2.01 4.05 -10.03
C ARG A 570 -2.13 3.93 -11.55
N VAL A 571 -3.17 3.27 -12.03
CA VAL A 571 -3.38 2.96 -13.44
C VAL A 571 -4.84 3.16 -13.79
N GLY A 572 -5.15 3.98 -14.80
CA GLY A 572 -6.52 4.19 -15.25
C GLY A 572 -7.47 4.78 -14.19
N GLY A 573 -6.95 5.53 -13.22
CA GLY A 573 -7.73 6.03 -12.07
C GLY A 573 -7.90 5.05 -10.92
N PHE A 574 -7.47 3.78 -11.08
CA PHE A 574 -7.45 2.78 -10.02
C PHE A 574 -6.10 2.77 -9.31
N VAL A 575 -6.09 2.54 -7.99
CA VAL A 575 -4.87 2.17 -7.27
C VAL A 575 -4.86 0.65 -7.20
N THR A 576 -3.90 0.03 -7.88
CA THR A 576 -3.88 -1.43 -8.09
C THR A 576 -3.22 -2.17 -6.94
N HIS A 577 -2.58 -1.48 -5.98
CA HIS A 577 -1.93 -2.07 -4.78
C HIS A 577 -0.95 -3.21 -5.03
N VAL A 578 -0.60 -3.42 -6.30
CA VAL A 578 0.42 -4.32 -6.81
C VAL A 578 1.72 -3.56 -6.88
N ARG A 579 2.80 -4.20 -6.40
CA ARG A 579 4.15 -3.62 -6.44
C ARG A 579 4.60 -3.57 -7.90
N ALA A 580 4.63 -2.37 -8.45
CA ALA A 580 5.09 -2.10 -9.80
C ALA A 580 5.99 -0.86 -9.82
N LEU A 581 6.56 -0.59 -10.99
CA LEU A 581 7.46 0.52 -11.26
C LEU A 581 6.93 1.82 -10.67
N ASP A 582 7.77 2.51 -9.91
CA ASP A 582 7.51 3.89 -9.54
C ASP A 582 7.89 4.80 -10.72
N MET A 583 6.88 5.35 -11.38
CA MET A 583 7.07 6.13 -12.60
C MET A 583 6.12 7.30 -12.71
N ARG A 584 6.56 8.28 -13.48
CA ARG A 584 5.74 9.40 -13.96
C ARG A 584 5.69 9.35 -15.48
N THR A 585 4.48 9.32 -16.04
CA THR A 585 4.28 9.44 -17.49
C THR A 585 3.98 10.89 -17.85
N ALA A 586 4.79 11.47 -18.73
CA ALA A 586 4.53 12.76 -19.35
C ALA A 586 3.91 12.56 -20.75
N GLY A 587 2.92 13.39 -21.12
CA GLY A 587 2.28 13.40 -22.43
C GLY A 587 3.13 14.02 -23.55
N LEU A 588 4.44 13.71 -23.55
CA LEU A 588 5.45 14.26 -24.42
C LEU A 588 6.23 13.13 -25.09
N GLY A 589 6.25 13.11 -26.43
CA GLY A 589 6.97 12.13 -27.24
C GLY A 589 7.27 12.69 -28.63
N GLY A 590 7.91 11.89 -29.49
CA GLY A 590 8.29 12.31 -30.86
C GLY A 590 7.10 12.65 -31.77
N ASP A 591 5.94 12.07 -31.52
CA ASP A 591 4.71 12.11 -32.30
C ASP A 591 3.58 12.89 -31.56
N SER A 592 3.95 13.66 -30.52
CA SER A 592 3.03 14.57 -29.85
C SER A 592 2.57 15.67 -30.81
N LEU A 593 1.26 15.88 -30.92
CA LEU A 593 0.69 16.91 -31.80
C LEU A 593 1.16 18.31 -31.37
N ILE A 594 1.77 19.03 -32.29
CA ILE A 594 2.01 20.47 -32.19
C ILE A 594 0.75 21.17 -32.70
N ARG A 595 0.05 21.84 -31.79
CA ARG A 595 -1.20 22.54 -32.07
C ARG A 595 -1.05 24.02 -31.77
N TRP A 596 -1.54 24.84 -32.68
CA TRP A 596 -1.79 26.24 -32.37
C TRP A 596 -3.23 26.44 -31.83
N LYS A 597 -3.34 27.14 -30.69
CA LYS A 597 -4.61 27.50 -30.05
C LYS A 597 -4.47 28.86 -29.37
N LYS A 598 -5.44 29.76 -29.57
CA LYS A 598 -5.51 31.09 -28.92
C LYS A 598 -4.23 31.96 -29.04
N GLY A 599 -3.47 31.83 -30.13
CA GLY A 599 -2.26 32.63 -30.34
C GLY A 599 -0.96 31.93 -29.92
N GLU A 600 -1.01 30.75 -29.33
CA GLU A 600 0.16 30.02 -28.83
C GLU A 600 0.28 28.61 -29.41
N LEU A 601 1.50 28.13 -29.59
CA LEU A 601 1.80 26.74 -29.95
C LEU A 601 1.94 25.90 -28.68
N SER A 602 1.21 24.81 -28.58
CA SER A 602 1.30 23.80 -27.52
C SER A 602 1.71 22.44 -28.11
N ILE A 603 2.44 21.65 -27.33
CA ILE A 603 2.88 20.30 -27.71
C ILE A 603 2.11 19.30 -26.85
N GLY A 604 1.50 18.30 -27.47
CA GLY A 604 0.74 17.25 -26.78
C GLY A 604 -0.59 17.77 -26.20
N PRO A 605 -1.28 16.96 -25.35
CA PRO A 605 -0.95 15.57 -25.00
C PRO A 605 -1.39 14.55 -26.07
N ARG A 606 -2.11 14.99 -27.11
CA ARG A 606 -2.65 14.09 -28.14
C ARG A 606 -1.54 13.54 -29.05
N ARG A 607 -1.62 12.24 -29.34
CA ARG A 607 -0.85 11.56 -30.39
C ARG A 607 -1.43 11.81 -31.78
N VAL A 608 -0.57 12.04 -32.76
CA VAL A 608 -0.90 11.91 -34.18
C VAL A 608 0.23 11.23 -34.94
N THR A 609 -0.04 10.62 -36.09
CA THR A 609 1.02 10.14 -37.00
C THR A 609 1.80 11.36 -37.53
N PRO A 610 3.15 11.35 -37.53
CA PRO A 610 3.93 12.44 -38.14
C PRO A 610 3.53 12.65 -39.60
N LEU A 611 3.52 13.90 -40.07
CA LEU A 611 3.17 14.22 -41.46
C LEU A 611 4.11 13.51 -42.45
N VAL A 612 5.40 13.47 -42.14
CA VAL A 612 6.40 12.79 -42.98
C VAL A 612 6.13 11.30 -43.11
N LEU A 613 5.61 10.65 -42.06
CA LEU A 613 5.25 9.23 -42.08
C LEU A 613 3.93 9.00 -42.83
N ALA A 614 2.91 9.84 -42.58
CA ALA A 614 1.62 9.73 -43.28
C ALA A 614 1.78 9.95 -44.80
N ALA A 615 2.66 10.87 -45.21
CA ALA A 615 2.94 11.13 -46.61
C ALA A 615 3.72 10.01 -47.31
N ASN A 616 4.37 9.11 -46.56
CA ASN A 616 4.94 7.89 -47.11
C ASN A 616 3.85 6.91 -47.59
N LEU A 617 2.61 7.06 -47.09
CA LEU A 617 1.45 6.26 -47.51
C LEU A 617 0.68 6.91 -48.67
N ASP A 618 0.34 8.21 -48.56
CA ASP A 618 -0.30 8.99 -49.63
C ASP A 618 0.23 10.42 -49.67
N ARG A 619 1.35 10.60 -50.37
CA ARG A 619 2.00 11.91 -50.52
C ARG A 619 1.06 12.97 -51.09
N SER A 620 0.38 12.65 -52.18
CA SER A 620 -0.47 13.59 -52.92
C SER A 620 -1.66 14.07 -52.09
N GLY A 621 -2.32 13.15 -51.40
CA GLY A 621 -3.47 13.45 -50.58
C GLY A 621 -3.09 14.24 -49.32
N ILE A 622 -1.97 13.88 -48.67
CA ILE A 622 -1.48 14.64 -47.53
C ILE A 622 -1.10 16.07 -47.94
N LEU A 623 -0.34 16.27 -49.02
CA LEU A 623 0.02 17.62 -49.48
C LEU A 623 -1.21 18.47 -49.82
N ARG A 624 -2.20 17.89 -50.52
CA ARG A 624 -3.46 18.60 -50.82
C ARG A 624 -4.18 19.00 -49.53
N ALA A 625 -4.29 18.09 -48.56
CA ALA A 625 -4.93 18.40 -47.28
C ALA A 625 -4.15 19.47 -46.50
N VAL A 626 -2.82 19.47 -46.51
CA VAL A 626 -2.00 20.55 -45.92
C VAL A 626 -2.27 21.90 -46.60
N SER A 627 -2.38 21.95 -47.93
CA SER A 627 -2.71 23.18 -48.66
C SER A 627 -4.10 23.75 -48.36
N ARG A 628 -5.01 22.99 -47.73
CA ARG A 628 -6.30 23.54 -47.27
C ARG A 628 -6.16 24.49 -46.10
N PHE A 629 -5.11 24.34 -45.30
CA PHE A 629 -4.82 25.26 -44.21
C PHE A 629 -4.47 26.67 -44.73
N ASP A 630 -3.98 26.80 -45.96
CA ASP A 630 -3.74 28.11 -46.61
C ASP A 630 -5.02 28.90 -46.88
N GLN A 631 -6.15 28.22 -47.09
CA GLN A 631 -7.36 28.80 -47.67
C GLN A 631 -8.42 29.23 -46.65
N ASN A 632 -8.33 28.76 -45.40
CA ASN A 632 -9.35 28.95 -44.37
C ASN A 632 -8.89 29.86 -43.22
N SER A 633 -9.81 30.63 -42.63
CA SER A 633 -9.52 31.50 -41.49
C SER A 633 -9.11 30.68 -40.25
N TRP A 634 -7.91 30.95 -39.77
CA TRP A 634 -7.15 30.14 -38.82
C TRP A 634 -7.81 30.02 -37.42
N SER A 635 -8.67 30.94 -37.00
CA SER A 635 -9.02 31.17 -35.57
C SER A 635 -9.49 29.96 -34.74
N HIS A 636 -9.92 28.82 -35.32
CA HIS A 636 -10.43 27.64 -34.57
C HIS A 636 -10.11 26.24 -35.13
N LEU A 637 -9.23 26.09 -36.14
CA LEU A 637 -9.04 24.79 -36.83
C LEU A 637 -8.11 23.83 -36.08
N GLU A 638 -8.50 22.56 -35.96
CA GLU A 638 -7.57 21.50 -35.58
C GLU A 638 -6.61 21.25 -36.75
N GLN A 639 -5.30 21.51 -36.59
CA GLN A 639 -4.27 21.27 -37.62
C GLN A 639 -3.96 19.77 -37.77
N VAL A 640 -5.00 18.98 -38.03
CA VAL A 640 -4.92 17.53 -38.20
C VAL A 640 -5.57 17.12 -39.51
N ILE A 641 -5.09 16.02 -40.06
CA ILE A 641 -5.59 15.41 -41.28
C ILE A 641 -5.95 13.96 -40.93
N LEU A 642 -7.14 13.51 -41.32
CA LEU A 642 -7.58 12.14 -41.16
C LEU A 642 -7.25 11.35 -42.43
N PHE A 643 -6.84 10.09 -42.29
CA PHE A 643 -6.59 9.17 -43.40
C PHE A 643 -7.00 7.75 -43.04
N ALA A 644 -7.35 6.94 -44.04
CA ALA A 644 -7.71 5.53 -43.83
C ALA A 644 -6.45 4.67 -43.70
N THR A 645 -6.51 3.65 -42.84
CA THR A 645 -5.46 2.61 -42.75
C THR A 645 -5.83 1.40 -43.62
N GLN A 646 -4.85 0.57 -43.97
CA GLN A 646 -5.03 -0.51 -44.96
C GLN A 646 -5.78 -1.77 -44.45
N GLY A 647 -6.29 -1.82 -43.22
CA GLY A 647 -6.96 -3.04 -42.76
C GLY A 647 -8.37 -3.20 -43.33
N THR A 648 -8.67 -4.41 -43.80
CA THR A 648 -9.94 -4.75 -44.46
C THR A 648 -10.86 -5.66 -43.64
N ASP A 649 -10.34 -6.36 -42.63
CA ASP A 649 -11.10 -7.30 -41.81
C ASP A 649 -11.06 -6.89 -40.33
N TYR A 650 -12.17 -6.30 -39.87
CA TYR A 650 -12.33 -5.92 -38.47
C TYR A 650 -13.69 -6.40 -37.97
N CYS A 651 -13.75 -6.82 -36.70
CA CYS A 651 -14.99 -7.27 -36.04
C CYS A 651 -15.97 -6.12 -35.69
N LEU A 652 -15.64 -4.88 -36.07
CA LEU A 652 -16.52 -3.72 -35.93
C LEU A 652 -17.62 -3.78 -36.98
N GLN A 653 -18.87 -3.56 -36.60
CA GLN A 653 -19.94 -3.21 -37.53
C GLN A 653 -20.07 -1.68 -37.58
N PRO A 654 -19.48 -0.98 -38.58
CA PRO A 654 -19.52 0.46 -38.63
C PRO A 654 -20.93 0.91 -39.02
N THR A 655 -21.40 2.00 -38.40
CA THR A 655 -22.64 2.68 -38.75
C THR A 655 -22.59 3.22 -40.18
N THR A 656 -23.74 3.54 -40.76
CA THR A 656 -23.80 4.14 -42.11
C THR A 656 -22.96 5.42 -42.23
N ARG A 657 -22.85 6.20 -41.16
CA ARG A 657 -22.04 7.43 -41.14
C ARG A 657 -20.54 7.12 -41.04
N GLU A 658 -20.16 6.16 -40.20
CA GLU A 658 -18.78 5.67 -40.10
C GLU A 658 -18.28 5.05 -41.42
N LEU A 659 -19.13 4.28 -42.12
CA LEU A 659 -18.80 3.74 -43.45
C LEU A 659 -18.52 4.83 -44.48
N LYS A 660 -19.33 5.90 -44.50
CA LYS A 660 -19.09 7.05 -45.39
C LYS A 660 -17.78 7.77 -45.06
N ILE A 661 -17.43 7.90 -43.78
CA ILE A 661 -16.13 8.46 -43.37
C ILE A 661 -14.99 7.60 -43.94
N ILE A 662 -15.06 6.29 -43.76
CA ILE A 662 -14.05 5.36 -44.29
C ILE A 662 -13.95 5.46 -45.81
N GLU A 663 -15.08 5.50 -46.52
CA GLU A 663 -15.12 5.62 -47.98
C GLU A 663 -14.45 6.91 -48.47
N LEU A 664 -14.78 8.05 -47.87
CA LEU A 664 -14.14 9.34 -48.17
C LEU A 664 -12.63 9.28 -47.91
N LEU A 665 -12.22 8.71 -46.78
CA LEU A 665 -10.81 8.64 -46.39
C LEU A 665 -9.99 7.61 -47.19
N ARG A 666 -10.63 6.59 -47.76
CA ARG A 666 -9.99 5.64 -48.69
C ARG A 666 -9.70 6.27 -50.05
N ASN A 667 -10.53 7.21 -50.49
CA ASN A 667 -10.28 7.95 -51.72
C ASN A 667 -9.08 8.89 -51.56
N HIS A 668 -9.03 9.61 -50.44
CA HIS A 668 -7.86 10.38 -50.03
C HIS A 668 -7.98 10.88 -48.57
N PRO A 669 -6.89 11.27 -47.91
CA PRO A 669 -6.91 11.99 -46.64
C PRO A 669 -7.80 13.23 -46.67
N HIS A 670 -8.39 13.65 -45.56
CA HIS A 670 -9.23 14.86 -45.50
C HIS A 670 -8.97 15.61 -44.20
N THR A 671 -9.15 16.94 -44.19
CA THR A 671 -9.26 17.64 -42.90
C THR A 671 -10.61 17.29 -42.24
N PRO A 672 -10.73 17.38 -40.90
CA PRO A 672 -12.00 17.19 -40.21
C PRO A 672 -13.12 18.09 -40.75
N GLU A 673 -12.80 19.30 -41.20
CA GLU A 673 -13.75 20.25 -41.77
C GLU A 673 -14.23 19.82 -43.16
N GLU A 674 -13.34 19.28 -44.00
CA GLU A 674 -13.74 18.72 -45.29
C GLU A 674 -14.69 17.52 -45.08
N LEU A 675 -14.42 16.65 -44.11
CA LEU A 675 -15.32 15.55 -43.76
C LEU A 675 -16.67 16.04 -43.21
N ALA A 676 -16.66 17.04 -42.33
CA ALA A 676 -17.88 17.62 -41.78
C ALA A 676 -18.75 18.23 -42.89
N ALA A 677 -18.14 18.98 -43.80
CA ALA A 677 -18.82 19.55 -44.96
C ALA A 677 -19.37 18.47 -45.90
N ALA A 678 -18.58 17.45 -46.23
CA ALA A 678 -18.99 16.34 -47.09
C ALA A 678 -20.15 15.51 -46.49
N LEU A 679 -20.23 15.41 -45.16
CA LEU A 679 -21.25 14.66 -44.43
C LEU A 679 -22.46 15.51 -44.00
N GLY A 680 -22.46 16.81 -44.30
CA GLY A 680 -23.52 17.74 -43.89
C GLY A 680 -23.60 17.94 -42.37
N VAL A 681 -22.47 17.86 -41.67
CA VAL A 681 -22.36 18.03 -40.22
C VAL A 681 -21.92 19.45 -39.90
N VAL A 682 -22.57 20.10 -38.93
CA VAL A 682 -22.37 21.52 -38.58
C VAL A 682 -20.96 21.81 -38.07
N SER A 683 -20.31 20.85 -37.42
CA SER A 683 -18.97 20.99 -36.85
C SER A 683 -18.24 19.66 -36.87
N SER A 684 -16.91 19.71 -37.06
CA SER A 684 -16.02 18.55 -36.98
C SER A 684 -16.07 17.82 -35.64
N THR A 685 -16.45 18.51 -34.54
CA THR A 685 -16.65 17.91 -33.21
C THR A 685 -17.75 16.83 -33.19
N PHE A 686 -18.71 16.86 -34.12
CA PHE A 686 -19.79 15.88 -34.19
C PHE A 686 -19.50 14.72 -35.17
N LEU A 687 -18.28 14.62 -35.69
CA LEU A 687 -17.88 13.47 -36.50
C LEU A 687 -17.65 12.24 -35.61
N PRO A 688 -18.29 11.09 -35.88
CA PRO A 688 -18.09 9.87 -35.12
C PRO A 688 -16.78 9.18 -35.53
N THR A 689 -15.63 9.80 -35.27
CA THR A 689 -14.31 9.25 -35.63
C THR A 689 -13.68 8.45 -34.51
N GLU A 690 -14.05 8.68 -33.25
CA GLU A 690 -13.40 8.07 -32.08
C GLU A 690 -13.36 6.54 -32.17
N ARG A 691 -14.50 5.89 -32.43
CA ARG A 691 -14.56 4.43 -32.61
C ARG A 691 -13.73 3.94 -33.79
N LEU A 692 -13.70 4.69 -34.89
CA LEU A 692 -12.90 4.32 -36.06
C LEU A 692 -11.40 4.45 -35.80
N GLU A 693 -10.99 5.46 -35.02
CA GLU A 693 -9.62 5.68 -34.57
C GLU A 693 -9.18 4.60 -33.56
N GLU A 694 -10.03 4.26 -32.59
CA GLU A 694 -9.79 3.19 -31.61
C GLU A 694 -9.57 1.82 -32.28
N TRP A 695 -10.38 1.52 -33.30
CA TRP A 695 -10.26 0.28 -34.08
C TRP A 695 -9.18 0.36 -35.17
N GLY A 696 -8.46 1.47 -35.22
CA GLY A 696 -7.35 1.69 -36.16
C GLY A 696 -7.76 1.71 -37.62
N MET A 697 -9.06 1.85 -37.95
CA MET A 697 -9.55 1.94 -39.35
C MET A 697 -9.16 3.26 -40.01
N ILE A 698 -9.00 4.30 -39.19
CA ILE A 698 -8.53 5.62 -39.61
C ILE A 698 -7.51 6.12 -38.59
N GLN A 699 -6.64 7.04 -39.02
CA GLN A 699 -5.67 7.70 -38.16
C GLN A 699 -5.65 9.20 -38.44
N ARG A 700 -5.18 9.97 -37.46
CA ARG A 700 -4.88 11.40 -37.60
C ARG A 700 -3.40 11.58 -37.83
N CYS A 701 -3.02 12.48 -38.73
CA CYS A 701 -1.68 13.04 -38.81
C CYS A 701 -1.68 14.55 -38.60
N GLY A 702 -0.54 15.11 -38.23
CA GLY A 702 -0.35 16.54 -37.96
C GLY A 702 1.12 16.82 -37.65
N LEU A 703 1.47 18.09 -37.42
CA LEU A 703 2.86 18.46 -37.13
C LEU A 703 3.31 17.89 -35.78
N THR A 704 4.48 17.24 -35.73
CA THR A 704 5.06 16.65 -34.52
C THR A 704 6.54 17.01 -34.33
N PRO A 705 7.14 16.77 -33.14
CA PRO A 705 8.59 16.87 -32.98
C PRO A 705 9.40 16.04 -33.98
N THR A 706 8.92 14.85 -34.38
CA THR A 706 9.52 14.03 -35.45
C THR A 706 9.56 14.79 -36.78
N ASP A 707 8.49 15.54 -37.12
CA ASP A 707 8.46 16.37 -38.32
C ASP A 707 9.46 17.53 -38.23
N LEU A 708 9.64 18.13 -37.05
CA LEU A 708 10.64 19.18 -36.83
C LEU A 708 12.07 18.69 -37.06
N LEU A 709 12.40 17.47 -36.59
CA LEU A 709 13.71 16.85 -36.81
C LEU A 709 13.99 16.60 -38.30
N HIS A 710 12.97 16.20 -39.06
CA HIS A 710 13.08 16.06 -40.52
C HIS A 710 13.24 17.41 -41.21
N ALA A 711 12.50 18.43 -40.77
CA ALA A 711 12.61 19.78 -41.32
C ALA A 711 13.98 20.42 -41.05
N ARG A 712 14.57 20.19 -39.86
CA ARG A 712 15.92 20.65 -39.51
C ARG A 712 17.02 19.80 -40.15
N GLY A 713 16.73 18.54 -40.46
CA GLY A 713 17.63 17.60 -41.12
C GLY A 713 18.41 16.67 -40.17
N ASP A 714 18.08 16.64 -38.88
CA ASP A 714 18.76 15.73 -37.92
C ASP A 714 18.34 14.27 -38.10
N TYR A 715 17.15 14.05 -38.67
CA TYR A 715 16.60 12.72 -38.91
C TYR A 715 15.99 12.67 -40.32
N GLN A 716 16.50 11.78 -41.19
CA GLN A 716 16.23 11.80 -42.63
C GLN A 716 15.70 10.46 -43.14
N LYS A 717 14.71 9.88 -42.45
CA LYS A 717 14.13 8.59 -42.86
C LYS A 717 13.05 8.75 -43.93
N TRP A 718 12.26 9.82 -43.86
CA TRP A 718 11.16 10.12 -44.77
C TRP A 718 11.31 11.50 -45.41
N ASP A 719 10.53 11.78 -46.46
CA ASP A 719 10.58 13.07 -47.14
C ASP A 719 10.00 14.21 -46.27
N PRO A 720 10.75 15.31 -46.06
CA PRO A 720 10.31 16.42 -45.21
C PRO A 720 9.29 17.36 -45.86
N GLY A 721 9.01 17.24 -47.16
CA GLY A 721 8.23 18.23 -47.92
C GLY A 721 6.86 18.60 -47.32
N PRO A 722 6.02 17.64 -46.89
CA PRO A 722 4.73 17.93 -46.26
C PRO A 722 4.85 18.68 -44.92
N ALA A 723 5.85 18.33 -44.11
CA ALA A 723 6.14 19.02 -42.86
C ALA A 723 6.67 20.44 -43.12
N GLN A 724 7.59 20.60 -44.08
CA GLN A 724 8.09 21.90 -44.52
C GLN A 724 6.96 22.80 -45.00
N ARG A 725 6.01 22.27 -45.78
CA ARG A 725 4.86 23.04 -46.24
C ARG A 725 4.02 23.56 -45.07
N LEU A 726 3.70 22.72 -44.09
CA LEU A 726 2.94 23.20 -42.93
C LEU A 726 3.74 24.22 -42.10
N LEU A 727 5.06 24.07 -42.01
CA LEU A 727 5.95 25.03 -41.35
C LEU A 727 6.04 26.38 -42.08
N GLU A 728 6.03 26.41 -43.42
CA GLU A 728 5.93 27.65 -44.21
C GLU A 728 4.67 28.43 -43.85
N ILE A 729 3.56 27.70 -43.71
CA ILE A 729 2.28 28.28 -43.35
C ILE A 729 2.33 28.86 -41.93
N LEU A 730 2.86 28.10 -40.95
CA LEU A 730 3.03 28.59 -39.59
C LEU A 730 3.99 29.79 -39.52
N SER A 731 5.06 29.79 -40.32
CA SER A 731 6.01 30.89 -40.43
C SER A 731 5.32 32.20 -40.82
N LEU A 732 4.37 32.15 -41.76
CA LEU A 732 3.55 33.31 -42.14
C LEU A 732 2.63 33.77 -41.01
N VAL A 733 2.01 32.84 -40.29
CA VAL A 733 1.09 33.13 -39.17
C VAL A 733 1.83 33.78 -38.00
N PHE A 734 2.99 33.24 -37.61
CA PHE A 734 3.79 33.76 -36.50
C PHE A 734 4.72 34.90 -36.88
N LYS A 735 4.85 35.20 -38.18
CA LYS A 735 5.79 36.20 -38.71
C LYS A 735 7.24 35.93 -38.26
N LYS A 736 7.62 34.66 -38.22
CA LYS A 736 8.96 34.19 -37.82
C LYS A 736 9.57 33.35 -38.94
N PRO A 737 10.89 33.43 -39.19
CA PRO A 737 11.58 32.49 -40.08
C PRO A 737 11.36 31.04 -39.64
N ILE A 738 11.24 30.12 -40.61
CA ILE A 738 11.03 28.68 -40.34
C ILE A 738 12.10 28.13 -39.40
N VAL A 739 13.37 28.50 -39.62
CA VAL A 739 14.51 28.03 -38.80
C VAL A 739 14.33 28.43 -37.34
N GLU A 740 13.99 29.69 -37.08
CA GLU A 740 13.74 30.20 -35.71
C GLU A 740 12.55 29.47 -35.06
N LEU A 741 11.47 29.27 -35.81
CA LEU A 741 10.28 28.58 -35.32
C LEU A 741 10.56 27.12 -34.96
N VAL A 742 11.32 26.40 -35.80
CA VAL A 742 11.72 25.01 -35.57
C VAL A 742 12.62 24.91 -34.33
N GLU A 743 13.60 25.80 -34.19
CA GLU A 743 14.49 25.86 -33.02
C GLU A 743 13.70 26.14 -31.73
N GLU A 744 12.80 27.11 -31.75
CA GLU A 744 11.94 27.45 -30.60
C GLU A 744 11.09 26.27 -30.15
N LEU A 745 10.46 25.55 -31.10
CA LEU A 745 9.62 24.39 -30.80
C LEU A 745 10.44 23.21 -30.28
N LEU A 746 11.62 22.93 -30.85
CA LEU A 746 12.52 21.89 -30.36
C LEU A 746 13.02 22.21 -28.95
N GLU A 747 13.42 23.45 -28.67
CA GLU A 747 13.82 23.87 -27.32
C GLU A 747 12.64 23.81 -26.34
N LYS A 748 11.41 24.06 -26.80
CA LYS A 748 10.20 23.86 -25.99
C LYS A 748 10.02 22.40 -25.59
N VAL A 749 10.26 21.44 -26.49
CA VAL A 749 10.25 19.99 -26.16
C VAL A 749 11.28 19.69 -25.06
N LYS A 750 12.52 20.21 -25.19
CA LYS A 750 13.58 19.98 -24.19
C LYS A 750 13.23 20.59 -22.83
N LYS A 751 12.69 21.82 -22.80
CA LYS A 751 12.24 22.47 -21.57
C LYS A 751 11.11 21.68 -20.89
N SER A 752 10.14 21.18 -21.66
CA SER A 752 9.08 20.33 -21.13
C SER A 752 9.64 19.03 -20.55
N LEU A 753 10.57 18.37 -21.24
CA LEU A 753 11.24 17.16 -20.74
C LEU A 753 12.02 17.45 -19.44
N ALA A 754 12.78 18.55 -19.41
CA ALA A 754 13.53 18.99 -18.24
C ALA A 754 12.62 19.24 -17.03
N LEU A 755 11.48 19.88 -17.24
CA LEU A 755 10.48 20.13 -16.21
C LEU A 755 9.93 18.82 -15.62
N GLU A 756 9.63 17.83 -16.47
CA GLU A 756 9.10 16.54 -16.03
C GLU A 756 10.12 15.74 -15.20
N LEU A 757 11.40 15.80 -15.58
CA LEU A 757 12.48 15.19 -14.79
C LEU A 757 12.59 15.84 -13.39
N LEU A 758 12.53 17.18 -13.33
CA LEU A 758 12.55 17.92 -12.06
C LEU A 758 11.33 17.58 -11.19
N GLN A 759 10.14 17.55 -11.79
CA GLN A 759 8.90 17.21 -11.09
C GLN A 759 8.95 15.81 -10.50
N HIS A 760 9.47 14.81 -11.23
CA HIS A 760 9.61 13.45 -10.72
C HIS A 760 10.43 13.41 -9.42
N LEU A 761 11.59 14.08 -9.39
CA LEU A 761 12.46 14.12 -8.21
C LEU A 761 11.83 14.87 -7.02
N ILE A 762 11.12 15.96 -7.27
CA ILE A 762 10.43 16.72 -6.21
C ILE A 762 9.31 15.88 -5.59
N PHE A 763 8.48 15.24 -6.41
CA PHE A 763 7.34 14.48 -5.92
C PHE A 763 7.73 13.15 -5.26
N ASP A 764 8.84 12.52 -5.66
CA ASP A 764 9.36 11.34 -4.95
C ASP A 764 9.67 11.65 -3.48
N HIS A 765 10.33 12.79 -3.21
CA HIS A 765 10.65 13.21 -1.84
C HIS A 765 9.39 13.42 -0.96
N GLU A 766 8.32 14.00 -1.52
CA GLU A 766 7.06 14.20 -0.80
C GLU A 766 6.35 12.87 -0.50
N ARG A 767 6.40 11.90 -1.44
CA ARG A 767 5.83 10.56 -1.25
C ARG A 767 6.54 9.80 -0.14
N GLN A 768 7.86 9.90 -0.07
CA GLN A 768 8.67 9.26 0.98
C GLN A 768 8.47 9.91 2.35
N SER A 769 8.24 11.23 2.41
CA SER A 769 8.06 11.97 3.66
C SER A 769 6.67 11.81 4.32
N GLY A 770 5.82 10.91 3.80
CA GLY A 770 4.51 10.62 4.38
C GLY A 770 3.46 11.70 4.18
N GLY A 771 3.65 12.60 3.20
CA GLY A 771 2.66 13.61 2.85
C GLY A 771 1.32 12.97 2.48
N SER A 772 0.22 13.51 3.02
CA SER A 772 -1.14 13.11 2.63
C SER A 772 -1.33 13.38 1.13
N GLU A 773 -1.51 12.32 0.34
CA GLU A 773 -2.09 12.41 -1.01
C GLU A 773 -3.55 12.85 -0.88
N LYS A 774 -3.78 14.14 -0.63
CA LYS A 774 -5.08 14.73 -0.96
C LYS A 774 -5.22 14.68 -2.48
N ASN A 775 -6.38 14.22 -2.93
CA ASN A 775 -6.90 14.04 -4.30
C ASN A 775 -6.81 15.26 -5.25
N GLY A 776 -5.78 16.10 -5.17
CA GLY A 776 -5.49 17.09 -6.19
C GLY A 776 -4.72 16.41 -7.32
N SER A 777 -5.11 16.70 -8.56
CA SER A 777 -4.26 16.46 -9.72
C SER A 777 -2.86 17.03 -9.43
N ASP A 778 -1.80 16.39 -9.94
CA ASP A 778 -0.43 16.88 -9.84
C ASP A 778 -0.29 18.37 -10.29
N GLU A 779 -1.23 18.85 -11.11
CA GLU A 779 -1.40 20.24 -11.52
C GLU A 779 -1.67 21.23 -10.38
N ALA A 780 -2.33 20.83 -9.28
CA ALA A 780 -2.73 21.74 -8.21
C ALA A 780 -1.55 22.27 -7.38
N ARG A 781 -0.39 21.59 -7.39
CA ARG A 781 0.77 21.89 -6.53
C ARG A 781 1.78 22.86 -7.17
N MET A 782 1.69 23.13 -8.48
CA MET A 782 2.47 24.17 -9.17
C MET A 782 1.71 25.49 -9.39
N THR A 783 0.69 25.76 -8.59
CA THR A 783 -0.16 26.95 -8.73
C THR A 783 0.43 28.24 -8.16
N SER A 784 1.60 28.18 -7.50
CA SER A 784 2.32 29.38 -7.06
C SER A 784 3.03 30.03 -8.23
N SER A 785 2.61 31.25 -8.59
CA SER A 785 3.29 32.06 -9.60
C SER A 785 4.77 32.31 -9.29
N THR A 786 5.12 32.33 -7.99
CA THR A 786 6.52 32.41 -7.56
C THR A 786 7.28 31.12 -7.89
N ALA A 787 6.73 29.95 -7.58
CA ALA A 787 7.38 28.67 -7.89
C ALA A 787 7.57 28.51 -9.41
N GLN A 788 6.54 28.86 -10.20
CA GLN A 788 6.63 28.86 -11.65
C GLN A 788 7.72 29.80 -12.16
N HIS A 789 7.80 31.03 -11.64
CA HIS A 789 8.85 31.98 -12.05
C HIS A 789 10.27 31.47 -11.73
N LEU A 790 10.47 30.81 -10.58
CA LEU A 790 11.77 30.22 -10.22
C LEU A 790 12.15 29.08 -11.17
N ILE A 791 11.18 28.24 -11.55
CA ILE A 791 11.35 27.17 -12.54
C ILE A 791 11.66 27.75 -13.91
N ASP A 792 10.94 28.77 -14.34
CA ASP A 792 11.17 29.44 -15.62
C ASP A 792 12.57 30.05 -15.66
N CYS A 793 13.04 30.68 -14.58
CA CYS A 793 14.41 31.20 -14.47
C CYS A 793 15.49 30.10 -14.46
N MET A 794 15.15 28.88 -14.00
CA MET A 794 16.04 27.72 -14.02
C MET A 794 16.14 27.10 -15.43
N LEU A 795 15.00 27.00 -16.12
CA LEU A 795 14.93 26.45 -17.49
C LEU A 795 15.37 27.46 -18.55
N GLU A 796 15.27 28.76 -18.24
CA GLU A 796 15.65 29.87 -19.11
C GLU A 796 16.40 30.94 -18.30
N PRO A 797 17.72 30.79 -18.13
CA PRO A 797 18.54 31.75 -17.36
C PRO A 797 18.52 33.18 -17.90
N SER A 798 18.17 33.37 -19.18
CA SER A 798 18.00 34.69 -19.80
C SER A 798 16.73 35.44 -19.35
N LEU A 799 15.78 34.75 -18.71
CA LEU A 799 14.49 35.31 -18.32
C LEU A 799 14.61 36.33 -17.16
N ASN A 800 15.72 36.30 -16.41
CA ASN A 800 15.98 37.22 -15.32
C ASN A 800 17.46 37.65 -15.26
N SER A 801 17.71 38.96 -15.34
CA SER A 801 19.06 39.52 -15.29
C SER A 801 19.58 39.79 -13.88
N ARG A 802 18.75 39.64 -12.84
CA ARG A 802 19.11 39.96 -11.45
C ARG A 802 19.65 38.77 -10.66
N TYR A 803 19.25 37.56 -11.00
CA TYR A 803 19.71 36.33 -10.36
C TYR A 803 19.53 35.13 -11.29
N GLY A 804 20.36 34.11 -11.11
CA GLY A 804 20.23 32.81 -11.78
C GLY A 804 19.82 31.73 -10.78
N ILE A 805 19.09 30.72 -11.26
CA ILE A 805 18.69 29.56 -10.46
C ILE A 805 19.27 28.32 -11.12
N ARG A 806 19.84 27.44 -10.30
CA ARG A 806 20.40 26.17 -10.75
C ARG A 806 19.92 25.06 -9.81
N ALA A 807 19.66 23.89 -10.38
CA ALA A 807 19.45 22.66 -9.63
C ALA A 807 20.56 21.66 -9.95
N ASP A 808 20.99 20.92 -8.93
CA ASP A 808 21.97 19.86 -9.05
C ASP A 808 21.26 18.52 -8.84
N PHE A 809 21.27 17.65 -9.86
CA PHE A 809 20.80 16.28 -9.66
C PHE A 809 22.00 15.44 -9.20
N HIS A 810 21.84 14.77 -8.07
CA HIS A 810 22.89 13.91 -7.50
C HIS A 810 22.95 12.51 -8.13
N ILE A 811 22.11 12.25 -9.13
CA ILE A 811 22.08 11.01 -9.91
C ILE A 811 22.14 11.34 -11.41
N PRO A 812 22.77 10.48 -12.23
CA PRO A 812 22.82 10.64 -13.69
C PRO A 812 21.43 10.43 -14.31
N VAL A 813 21.21 11.03 -15.49
CA VAL A 813 20.00 10.86 -16.29
C VAL A 813 20.32 10.01 -17.53
N VAL A 814 19.57 8.92 -17.72
CA VAL A 814 19.72 8.00 -18.84
C VAL A 814 18.50 8.11 -19.74
N GLY A 815 18.72 8.39 -21.02
CA GLY A 815 17.66 8.44 -22.03
C GLY A 815 17.59 7.15 -22.83
N VAL A 816 16.42 6.52 -22.89
CA VAL A 816 16.11 5.38 -23.77
C VAL A 816 14.87 5.67 -24.61
N GLY A 817 14.61 4.83 -25.62
CA GLY A 817 13.60 5.06 -26.64
C GLY A 817 14.16 5.79 -27.88
N ALA A 818 13.55 5.56 -29.04
CA ALA A 818 14.08 6.03 -30.32
C ALA A 818 14.28 7.57 -30.44
N PRO A 819 13.32 8.43 -30.06
CA PRO A 819 13.46 9.89 -30.19
C PRO A 819 14.37 10.54 -29.14
N ILE A 820 14.67 9.88 -28.02
CA ILE A 820 15.31 10.52 -26.87
C ILE A 820 16.68 11.13 -27.20
N ALA A 821 17.40 10.52 -28.14
CA ALA A 821 18.73 10.95 -28.57
C ALA A 821 18.76 12.37 -29.13
N PHE A 822 17.61 12.88 -29.59
CA PHE A 822 17.48 14.23 -30.14
C PHE A 822 17.05 15.28 -29.09
N PHE A 823 16.42 14.85 -27.99
CA PHE A 823 15.77 15.74 -27.03
C PHE A 823 16.46 15.79 -25.66
N LEU A 824 17.08 14.70 -25.22
CA LEU A 824 17.75 14.68 -23.92
C LEU A 824 19.08 15.46 -23.91
N PRO A 825 19.93 15.40 -24.96
CA PRO A 825 21.14 16.22 -25.00
C PRO A 825 20.83 17.72 -24.94
N GLY A 826 21.49 18.42 -24.03
CA GLY A 826 21.27 19.83 -23.71
C GLY A 826 20.54 20.05 -22.39
N VAL A 827 19.81 19.05 -21.88
CA VAL A 827 19.12 19.13 -20.58
C VAL A 827 20.11 19.21 -19.41
N GLU A 828 21.34 18.71 -19.58
CA GLU A 828 22.43 18.85 -18.60
C GLU A 828 22.82 20.31 -18.30
N LYS A 829 22.43 21.26 -19.16
CA LYS A 829 22.64 22.69 -18.90
C LYS A 829 21.71 23.20 -17.79
N ASN A 830 20.53 22.60 -17.65
CA ASN A 830 19.53 22.97 -16.66
C ASN A 830 19.83 22.33 -15.29
N PHE A 831 20.34 21.10 -15.31
CA PHE A 831 20.61 20.32 -14.11
C PHE A 831 22.06 19.85 -14.15
N ASN A 832 22.88 20.20 -13.16
CA ASN A 832 24.31 19.84 -13.10
C ASN A 832 24.53 18.32 -12.93
N THR A 833 24.25 17.57 -13.99
CA THR A 833 24.23 16.10 -13.96
C THR A 833 24.76 15.53 -15.26
N ARG A 834 25.14 14.27 -15.18
CA ARG A 834 25.59 13.51 -16.35
C ARG A 834 24.37 12.98 -17.08
N VAL A 835 24.22 13.39 -18.34
CA VAL A 835 23.24 12.83 -19.29
C VAL A 835 23.91 11.73 -20.12
N ILE A 836 23.23 10.59 -20.29
CA ILE A 836 23.71 9.43 -21.04
C ILE A 836 22.61 8.93 -21.97
N VAL A 837 22.93 8.80 -23.25
CA VAL A 837 22.08 8.11 -24.23
C VAL A 837 22.87 6.93 -24.78
N PRO A 838 22.56 5.68 -24.40
CA PRO A 838 23.29 4.52 -24.87
C PRO A 838 22.98 4.23 -26.36
N PRO A 839 23.95 3.70 -27.14
CA PRO A 839 23.78 3.46 -28.58
C PRO A 839 22.57 2.58 -28.96
N ASP A 840 22.28 1.56 -28.14
CA ASP A 840 21.14 0.65 -28.32
C ASP A 840 19.94 1.00 -27.42
N GLY A 841 19.84 2.26 -27.01
CA GLY A 841 18.73 2.76 -26.19
C GLY A 841 17.37 2.66 -26.89
N ASP A 842 17.33 2.54 -28.21
CA ASP A 842 16.13 2.42 -29.03
C ASP A 842 15.36 1.10 -28.85
N VAL A 843 16.02 0.08 -28.29
CA VAL A 843 15.47 -1.25 -27.99
C VAL A 843 15.72 -1.67 -26.53
N ALA A 844 15.93 -0.70 -25.63
CA ALA A 844 16.24 -0.94 -24.22
C ALA A 844 15.16 -1.78 -23.51
N ASN A 845 13.89 -1.54 -23.80
CA ASN A 845 12.73 -2.33 -23.41
C ASN A 845 12.89 -3.83 -23.74
N ALA A 846 13.12 -4.19 -25.00
CA ALA A 846 13.30 -5.60 -25.39
C ALA A 846 14.56 -6.21 -24.76
N LEU A 847 15.67 -5.47 -24.68
CA LEU A 847 16.88 -5.92 -24.00
C LEU A 847 16.65 -6.14 -22.50
N GLY A 848 15.95 -5.22 -21.83
CA GLY A 848 15.61 -5.33 -20.43
C GLY A 848 14.71 -6.53 -20.17
N ALA A 849 13.76 -6.80 -21.05
CA ALA A 849 12.88 -7.96 -20.95
C ALA A 849 13.68 -9.27 -20.86
N ILE A 850 14.70 -9.46 -21.70
CA ILE A 850 15.51 -10.70 -21.70
C ILE A 850 16.62 -10.72 -20.64
N THR A 851 17.09 -9.56 -20.17
CA THR A 851 18.18 -9.48 -19.17
C THR A 851 17.71 -9.34 -17.72
N SER A 852 16.39 -9.27 -17.50
CA SER A 852 15.78 -9.33 -16.18
C SER A 852 15.97 -10.70 -15.50
N HIS A 853 15.78 -10.73 -14.19
CA HIS A 853 15.93 -11.90 -13.35
C HIS A 853 14.62 -12.22 -12.62
N ILE A 854 14.47 -13.44 -12.11
CA ILE A 854 13.36 -13.84 -11.26
C ILE A 854 13.64 -13.33 -9.84
N ALA A 855 12.64 -12.70 -9.21
CA ALA A 855 12.68 -12.37 -7.79
C ALA A 855 11.34 -12.74 -7.13
N ILE A 856 11.43 -13.58 -6.11
CA ILE A 856 10.30 -13.95 -5.25
C ILE A 856 10.53 -13.31 -3.88
N ARG A 857 9.52 -12.59 -3.39
CA ARG A 857 9.53 -12.04 -2.04
C ARG A 857 8.22 -12.40 -1.34
N GLN A 858 8.34 -12.79 -0.08
CA GLN A 858 7.20 -12.96 0.81
C GLN A 858 7.53 -12.38 2.19
N LYS A 859 6.52 -11.85 2.87
CA LYS A 859 6.62 -11.32 4.23
C LYS A 859 5.59 -12.01 5.13
N LEU A 860 6.00 -12.30 6.36
CA LEU A 860 5.11 -12.66 7.47
C LEU A 860 5.29 -11.66 8.61
N VAL A 861 4.26 -11.54 9.45
CA VAL A 861 4.29 -10.69 10.64
C VAL A 861 4.04 -11.56 11.87
N ILE A 862 4.85 -11.37 12.91
CA ILE A 862 4.66 -11.99 14.22
C ILE A 862 4.20 -10.90 15.18
N SER A 863 3.04 -11.05 15.78
CA SER A 863 2.47 -10.10 16.73
C SER A 863 2.16 -10.79 18.07
N PRO A 864 2.17 -10.08 19.20
CA PRO A 864 1.74 -10.65 20.48
C PRO A 864 0.25 -11.01 20.42
N ASP A 865 -0.10 -12.19 20.94
CA ASP A 865 -1.49 -12.54 21.16
C ASP A 865 -2.01 -11.95 22.49
N GLY A 866 -3.34 -11.89 22.64
CA GLY A 866 -3.98 -11.38 23.85
C GLY A 866 -3.81 -12.25 25.10
N THR A 867 -3.02 -13.33 25.04
CA THR A 867 -2.78 -14.31 26.11
C THR A 867 -1.31 -14.40 26.53
N GLY A 868 -0.41 -13.63 25.91
CA GLY A 868 1.01 -13.60 26.21
C GLY A 868 1.87 -14.53 25.34
N GLY A 869 1.26 -15.20 24.37
CA GLY A 869 1.93 -15.89 23.29
C GLY A 869 2.12 -14.99 22.06
N MET A 870 2.46 -15.59 20.93
CA MET A 870 2.76 -14.93 19.66
C MET A 870 1.93 -15.56 18.55
N VAL A 871 1.34 -14.75 17.68
CA VAL A 871 0.62 -15.22 16.48
C VAL A 871 1.41 -14.86 15.22
N VAL A 872 1.42 -15.77 14.25
CA VAL A 872 2.00 -15.52 12.91
C VAL A 872 0.88 -15.24 11.92
N GLU A 873 0.92 -14.06 11.33
CA GLU A 873 -0.04 -13.55 10.36
C GLU A 873 0.48 -13.71 8.92
N GLY A 874 -0.44 -13.82 7.96
CA GLY A 874 -0.15 -13.95 6.52
C GLY A 874 -0.08 -15.40 6.01
N VAL A 875 -0.48 -16.38 6.82
CA VAL A 875 -0.55 -17.80 6.46
C VAL A 875 -1.95 -18.33 6.79
N ALA A 876 -2.45 -19.26 5.99
CA ALA A 876 -3.75 -19.89 6.24
C ALA A 876 -3.74 -20.63 7.59
N GLY A 877 -4.78 -20.40 8.38
CA GLY A 877 -4.91 -20.93 9.75
C GLY A 877 -4.45 -19.94 10.81
N ASN A 878 -4.74 -20.26 12.08
CA ASN A 878 -4.32 -19.46 13.22
C ASN A 878 -3.09 -20.11 13.88
N HIS A 879 -1.89 -19.61 13.55
CA HIS A 879 -0.62 -20.16 14.02
C HIS A 879 -0.14 -19.43 15.28
N THR A 880 -0.40 -20.01 16.45
CA THR A 880 -0.02 -19.44 17.76
C THR A 880 1.14 -20.19 18.40
N PHE A 881 2.05 -19.47 19.04
CA PHE A 881 3.26 -19.96 19.68
C PHE A 881 3.40 -19.40 21.08
N ALA A 882 4.11 -20.10 21.97
CA ALA A 882 4.31 -19.65 23.35
C ALA A 882 5.31 -18.48 23.46
N ASP A 883 6.25 -18.34 22.52
CA ASP A 883 7.33 -17.37 22.57
C ASP A 883 7.76 -16.91 21.16
N LEU A 884 8.45 -15.77 21.10
CA LEU A 884 8.88 -15.14 19.86
C LEU A 884 9.93 -15.95 19.09
N GLN A 885 10.81 -16.67 19.80
CA GLN A 885 11.91 -17.42 19.18
C GLN A 885 11.38 -18.65 18.44
N THR A 886 10.43 -19.37 19.04
CA THR A 886 9.74 -20.50 18.41
C THR A 886 8.93 -20.04 17.20
N ALA A 887 8.16 -18.94 17.35
CA ALA A 887 7.40 -18.34 16.25
C ALA A 887 8.31 -17.93 15.07
N GLN A 888 9.44 -17.27 15.36
CA GLN A 888 10.43 -16.87 14.36
C GLN A 888 11.01 -18.08 13.64
N THR A 889 11.43 -19.11 14.38
CA THR A 889 12.03 -20.31 13.80
C THR A 889 11.08 -20.98 12.82
N TRP A 890 9.82 -21.11 13.20
CA TRP A 890 8.78 -21.64 12.33
C TRP A 890 8.54 -20.75 11.09
N ALA A 891 8.40 -19.42 11.29
CA ALA A 891 8.15 -18.48 10.20
C ALA A 891 9.29 -18.45 9.17
N VAL A 892 10.55 -18.51 9.61
CA VAL A 892 11.73 -18.59 8.74
C VAL A 892 11.74 -19.88 7.93
N GLN A 893 11.42 -21.03 8.56
CA GLN A 893 11.33 -22.32 7.86
C GLN A 893 10.23 -22.31 6.79
N TYR A 894 9.02 -21.86 7.17
CA TYR A 894 7.89 -21.74 6.27
C TYR A 894 8.23 -20.83 5.06
N LEU A 895 8.73 -19.62 5.33
CA LEU A 895 9.11 -18.66 4.29
C LEU A 895 10.17 -19.23 3.35
N THR A 896 11.21 -19.87 3.89
CA THR A 896 12.28 -20.47 3.09
C THR A 896 11.74 -21.55 2.16
N GLN A 897 10.87 -22.43 2.65
CA GLN A 897 10.27 -23.48 1.84
C GLN A 897 9.32 -22.91 0.77
N ASN A 898 8.47 -21.95 1.14
CA ASN A 898 7.48 -21.39 0.23
C ASN A 898 8.13 -20.55 -0.89
N VAL A 899 9.10 -19.71 -0.55
CA VAL A 899 9.84 -18.91 -1.53
C VAL A 899 10.62 -19.79 -2.50
N ARG A 900 11.23 -20.89 -2.04
CA ARG A 900 11.88 -21.88 -2.93
C ARG A 900 10.88 -22.56 -3.87
N SER A 901 9.72 -22.97 -3.35
CA SER A 901 8.66 -23.57 -4.17
C SER A 901 8.17 -22.62 -5.26
N GLN A 902 7.91 -21.36 -4.90
CA GLN A 902 7.52 -20.33 -5.86
C GLN A 902 8.63 -19.99 -6.85
N ALA A 903 9.90 -19.99 -6.44
CA ALA A 903 11.04 -19.77 -7.33
C ALA A 903 11.16 -20.85 -8.41
N ILE A 904 10.92 -22.12 -8.05
CA ILE A 904 10.88 -23.23 -9.01
C ILE A 904 9.73 -23.02 -10.01
N LYS A 905 8.52 -22.70 -9.53
CA LYS A 905 7.37 -22.38 -10.40
C LYS A 905 7.62 -21.17 -11.30
N ALA A 906 8.40 -20.20 -10.83
CA ALA A 906 8.79 -19.03 -11.58
C ALA A 906 9.87 -19.32 -12.63
N GLY A 907 10.55 -20.48 -12.56
CA GLY A 907 11.54 -20.92 -13.56
C GLY A 907 13.01 -20.83 -13.14
N THR A 908 13.33 -20.76 -11.83
CA THR A 908 14.74 -20.74 -11.35
C THR A 908 15.09 -21.90 -10.43
N SER A 909 16.29 -22.45 -10.61
CA SER A 909 16.89 -23.53 -9.82
C SER A 909 17.62 -23.02 -8.58
N VAL A 910 17.80 -21.70 -8.45
CA VAL A 910 18.43 -21.06 -7.29
C VAL A 910 17.62 -21.36 -6.03
N ARG A 911 18.33 -21.71 -4.95
CA ARG A 911 17.72 -22.07 -3.65
C ARG A 911 18.19 -21.22 -2.48
N ASP A 912 19.09 -20.27 -2.71
CA ASP A 912 19.56 -19.34 -1.68
C ASP A 912 18.44 -18.36 -1.31
N VAL A 913 18.12 -18.27 -0.02
CA VAL A 913 17.12 -17.34 0.49
C VAL A 913 17.77 -16.32 1.41
N VAL A 914 17.47 -15.04 1.18
CA VAL A 914 17.87 -13.94 2.04
C VAL A 914 16.69 -13.61 2.97
N ILE A 915 16.90 -13.74 4.27
CA ILE A 915 15.92 -13.39 5.31
C ILE A 915 16.31 -12.04 5.91
N ALA A 916 15.36 -11.12 5.98
CA ALA A 916 15.47 -9.86 6.71
C ALA A 916 14.42 -9.82 7.82
N ILE A 917 14.84 -9.46 9.03
CA ILE A 917 13.99 -9.35 10.21
C ILE A 917 13.98 -7.88 10.66
N ASP A 918 12.78 -7.32 10.85
CA ASP A 918 12.56 -5.95 11.26
C ASP A 918 11.57 -5.88 12.44
N ASP A 919 11.98 -5.28 13.54
CA ASP A 919 11.19 -5.18 14.77
C ASP A 919 10.60 -3.79 14.92
N ARG A 920 9.30 -3.75 15.19
CA ARG A 920 8.58 -2.51 15.49
C ARG A 920 8.41 -2.36 16.99
N ILE A 921 9.14 -1.39 17.53
CA ILE A 921 9.14 -1.05 18.95
C ILE A 921 8.63 0.38 19.12
N VAL A 922 7.71 0.59 20.05
CA VAL A 922 7.21 1.93 20.39
C VAL A 922 7.50 2.23 21.85
N ASN A 923 7.92 3.47 22.14
CA ASN A 923 8.14 3.89 23.52
C ASN A 923 6.83 4.43 24.11
N THR A 924 6.47 3.98 25.31
CA THR A 924 5.41 4.63 26.09
C THR A 924 5.82 6.05 26.49
N ALA A 925 4.87 6.84 26.99
CA ALA A 925 5.16 8.16 27.55
C ALA A 925 6.20 8.12 28.71
N GLN A 926 6.38 6.96 29.35
CA GLN A 926 7.38 6.74 30.39
C GLN A 926 8.71 6.17 29.87
N GLY A 927 8.87 6.03 28.54
CA GLY A 927 10.09 5.51 27.92
C GLY A 927 10.22 3.98 27.94
N ILE A 928 9.14 3.24 28.22
CA ILE A 928 9.16 1.77 28.18
C ILE A 928 9.06 1.32 26.72
N PRO A 929 10.01 0.52 26.20
CA PRO A 929 9.96 0.01 24.83
C PRO A 929 9.00 -1.17 24.74
N LEU A 930 7.85 -0.99 24.09
CA LEU A 930 6.88 -2.02 23.82
C LEU A 930 7.14 -2.67 22.47
N PHE A 931 7.19 -4.00 22.45
CA PHE A 931 7.21 -4.75 21.21
C PHE A 931 5.79 -4.80 20.61
N ILE A 932 5.66 -4.36 19.35
CA ILE A 932 4.38 -4.36 18.63
C ILE A 932 4.31 -5.54 17.66
N GLU A 933 5.33 -5.69 16.82
CA GLU A 933 5.38 -6.73 15.79
C GLU A 933 6.81 -6.98 15.31
N ARG A 934 7.06 -8.19 14.79
CA ARG A 934 8.27 -8.56 14.05
C ARG A 934 7.88 -8.91 12.61
N ALA A 935 8.38 -8.14 11.66
CA ALA A 935 8.24 -8.43 10.24
C ALA A 935 9.41 -9.31 9.77
N ILE A 936 9.12 -10.47 9.19
CA ILE A 936 10.13 -11.36 8.59
C ILE A 936 9.87 -11.40 7.09
N SER A 937 10.86 -10.95 6.30
CA SER A 937 10.80 -10.97 4.84
C SER A 937 11.82 -11.95 4.28
N ALA A 938 11.38 -12.82 3.37
CA ALA A 938 12.24 -13.71 2.61
C ALA A 938 12.30 -13.26 1.16
N THR A 939 13.50 -13.19 0.58
CA THR A 939 13.73 -12.86 -0.83
C THR A 939 14.65 -13.90 -1.46
N LEU A 940 14.28 -14.38 -2.65
CA LEU A 940 15.10 -15.25 -3.49
C LEU A 940 15.21 -14.62 -4.88
N THR A 941 16.43 -14.53 -5.39
CA THR A 941 16.74 -13.94 -6.69
C THR A 941 17.57 -14.90 -7.52
N GLY A 942 17.18 -15.13 -8.77
CA GLY A 942 17.86 -16.07 -9.66
C GLY A 942 17.59 -15.80 -11.13
N ASN A 943 18.43 -16.35 -12.00
CA ASN A 943 18.19 -16.33 -13.45
C ASN A 943 17.19 -17.43 -13.83
N PRO A 944 16.40 -17.24 -14.90
CA PRO A 944 15.62 -18.32 -15.48
C PRO A 944 16.56 -19.40 -16.02
N ASP A 945 16.45 -20.62 -15.51
CA ASP A 945 17.28 -21.77 -15.91
C ASP A 945 16.54 -23.11 -15.81
N LEU A 946 15.33 -23.13 -15.23
CA LEU A 946 14.45 -24.28 -15.23
C LEU A 946 13.45 -24.15 -16.37
N VAL A 947 13.44 -25.17 -17.22
CA VAL A 947 12.47 -25.32 -18.30
C VAL A 947 11.35 -26.21 -17.76
N GLU A 948 10.12 -25.69 -17.65
CA GLU A 948 8.95 -26.57 -17.65
C GLU A 948 8.81 -27.14 -19.06
N GLN A 949 9.15 -28.42 -19.23
CA GLN A 949 8.75 -29.15 -20.43
C GLN A 949 7.23 -29.27 -20.39
N GLY A 950 6.53 -28.43 -21.16
CA GLY A 950 5.08 -28.55 -21.31
C GLY A 950 4.70 -29.92 -21.86
N ASN A 951 3.84 -30.63 -21.14
CA ASN A 951 3.09 -31.78 -21.67
C ASN A 951 2.04 -31.31 -22.66
#